data_AF-A0A2N5GLM8-F1
#
_entry.id   AF-A0A2N5GLM8-F1
#
_cell.length_a   1.000
_cell.length_b   1.000
_cell.length_c   1.000
_cell.angle_alpha   90.00
_cell.angle_beta   90.00
_cell.angle_gamma   90.00
#
_symmetry.space_group_name_H-M   'P 1'
#
loop_
_entity.id
_entity.type
_entity.pdbx_description
1 polymer ?
#
loop_
_entity_poly.entity_id
_entity_poly.type
_entity_poly.pdbx_seq_one_letter_code
_entity_poly.pdbx_strand_id
1 'polypeptide(L)'
;MEETLPLIETYNTKLTESFNKYREINDPSCLKNTIEETIVNITIIDKSSIKNEAMEEFIELVERMVYFSLEIKEFALGDSIYQKIIPNLASSFFQEKDVEKKERIWLSSECLITNYFSIQHYLKGLSEEQVQSLGHVLKWFKSFSGLGYTDEASFIDILIDTHYQWKETMTPEEETTFWITLAKWLIREFLMENPNNLSLYQKVKIFYTNYKKSKRLTHLGYLVIQYVSLIIGVAENKIEFSKLVDKCSYILNQMNKTFCEAHGSALAKVFSDITMMWTPTPSDRSLFTKLLYESTSPAYKKGYFNDIFYIDISKWFENNAYSLLALAYQQGLFSENEVKENLFELAYSLKNENQHAEARRLYEALLIEKPNHDSALNNLAVIYRDVDKNYEKALAYFEQAATLNPSEEIYKNNLRKTKEIIKREKEKPKRQIDNYFKQTDKQQKSICFTLYKLEDFDKVTTEDIENISSFKGNYLQKHLDHLQRMELIYYHDDKGWRLEEPIREKVASYVDPKLERQIIRNNQAIMYRPIFYHESEINLYRVLLELFPQHFVFPNMDLKTIIQVEKIRDYISSDLLDYLFKAHVDFAIIDTTSYLPILTFEKDSEYQDTEPQKSNAVKKNAIFQASGLPLIRIRYSSAMDYERLKEEIKQATKEYILEISGSADAEARRILASIDPKRFGILTDLPSNDELKEAWEKLVGNVIAAHTTSLELDQEHCVLRVTVEESFRTVLELGADSIKSNLYQLYPILNAVQFYWANTNK
;
A
#
# COMPACT_ATOMS: atom_id res chain seq x y z
N MET A 1 -77.75 -22.08 37.77
CA MET A 1 -77.52 -22.36 36.34
C MET A 1 -77.31 -21.09 35.52
N GLU A 2 -77.99 -19.96 35.77
CA GLU A 2 -77.70 -18.66 35.09
C GLU A 2 -76.52 -17.86 35.68
N GLU A 3 -75.94 -18.28 36.82
CA GLU A 3 -74.88 -17.55 37.53
C GLU A 3 -73.49 -18.26 37.55
N THR A 4 -73.33 -19.38 36.83
CA THR A 4 -72.12 -20.21 36.95
C THR A 4 -70.88 -19.59 36.32
N LEU A 5 -71.00 -18.96 35.13
CA LEU A 5 -69.87 -18.32 34.45
C LEU A 5 -69.34 -17.08 35.20
N PRO A 6 -70.18 -16.11 35.63
CA PRO A 6 -69.72 -14.97 36.44
C PRO A 6 -69.03 -15.39 37.75
N LEU A 7 -69.47 -16.50 38.35
CA LEU A 7 -68.84 -17.06 39.54
C LEU A 7 -67.44 -17.60 39.26
N ILE A 8 -67.26 -18.36 38.17
CA ILE A 8 -65.95 -18.86 37.71
C ILE A 8 -65.00 -17.70 37.41
N GLU A 9 -65.46 -16.68 36.68
CA GLU A 9 -64.69 -15.46 36.38
C GLU A 9 -64.24 -14.72 37.64
N THR A 10 -65.11 -14.66 38.65
CA THR A 10 -64.79 -14.05 39.95
C THR A 10 -63.64 -14.79 40.65
N TYR A 11 -63.67 -16.12 40.66
CA TYR A 11 -62.57 -16.91 41.25
C TYR A 11 -61.28 -16.81 40.45
N ASN A 12 -61.36 -16.81 39.11
CA ASN A 12 -60.21 -16.58 38.24
C ASN A 12 -59.54 -15.24 38.55
N THR A 13 -60.33 -14.18 38.71
CA THR A 13 -59.83 -12.84 39.05
C THR A 13 -59.12 -12.84 40.41
N LYS A 14 -59.78 -13.38 41.45
CA LYS A 14 -59.19 -13.48 42.80
C LYS A 14 -57.89 -14.28 42.82
N LEU A 15 -57.84 -15.40 42.10
CA LEU A 15 -56.64 -16.22 42.01
C LEU A 15 -55.49 -15.44 41.34
N THR A 16 -55.75 -14.77 40.21
CA THR A 16 -54.75 -13.93 39.54
C THR A 16 -54.23 -12.81 40.44
N GLU A 17 -55.11 -12.10 41.14
CA GLU A 17 -54.70 -11.04 42.10
C GLU A 17 -53.81 -11.61 43.22
N SER A 18 -54.20 -12.76 43.78
CA SER A 18 -53.42 -13.42 44.84
C SER A 18 -52.07 -13.95 44.35
N PHE A 19 -51.99 -14.40 43.10
CA PHE A 19 -50.75 -14.85 42.47
C PHE A 19 -49.80 -13.71 42.16
N ASN A 20 -50.30 -12.60 41.65
CA ASN A 20 -49.51 -11.39 41.43
C ASN A 20 -48.93 -10.88 42.76
N LYS A 21 -49.75 -10.88 43.83
CA LYS A 21 -49.27 -10.56 45.18
C LYS A 21 -48.18 -11.52 45.64
N TYR A 22 -48.33 -12.83 45.42
CA TYR A 22 -47.28 -13.81 45.72
C TYR A 22 -45.97 -13.48 44.97
N ARG A 23 -46.03 -13.17 43.67
CA ARG A 23 -44.86 -12.78 42.88
C ARG A 23 -44.16 -11.53 43.41
N GLU A 24 -44.90 -10.59 43.99
CA GLU A 24 -44.34 -9.36 44.56
C GLU A 24 -43.66 -9.57 45.93
N ILE A 25 -44.30 -10.30 46.84
CA ILE A 25 -43.86 -10.39 48.25
C ILE A 25 -43.20 -11.73 48.61
N ASN A 26 -43.26 -12.72 47.72
CA ASN A 26 -42.74 -14.08 47.89
C ASN A 26 -43.26 -14.81 49.15
N ASP A 27 -44.50 -14.51 49.56
CA ASP A 27 -45.22 -15.22 50.64
C ASP A 27 -46.44 -15.96 50.04
N PRO A 28 -46.45 -17.31 50.08
CA PRO A 28 -47.49 -18.11 49.45
C PRO A 28 -48.80 -18.15 50.26
N SER A 29 -48.82 -17.68 51.52
CA SER A 29 -49.94 -17.87 52.45
C SER A 29 -51.28 -17.34 51.90
N CYS A 30 -51.28 -16.16 51.26
CA CYS A 30 -52.48 -15.55 50.70
C CYS A 30 -53.03 -16.34 49.50
N LEU A 31 -52.15 -16.77 48.60
CA LEU A 31 -52.50 -17.55 47.41
C LEU A 31 -52.98 -18.95 47.81
N LYS A 32 -52.29 -19.61 48.75
CA LYS A 32 -52.69 -20.89 49.32
C LYS A 32 -54.13 -20.85 49.85
N ASN A 33 -54.44 -19.87 50.71
CA ASN A 33 -55.79 -19.71 51.26
C ASN A 33 -56.83 -19.46 50.15
N THR A 34 -56.47 -18.68 49.13
CA THR A 34 -57.36 -18.38 47.99
C THR A 34 -57.67 -19.64 47.19
N ILE A 35 -56.67 -20.50 46.94
CA ILE A 35 -56.85 -21.79 46.27
C ILE A 35 -57.72 -22.71 47.13
N GLU A 36 -57.45 -22.82 48.44
CA GLU A 36 -58.25 -23.66 49.36
C GLU A 36 -59.72 -23.24 49.41
N GLU A 37 -59.99 -21.93 49.52
CA GLU A 37 -61.35 -21.36 49.48
C GLU A 37 -62.02 -21.67 48.13
N THR A 38 -61.30 -21.49 47.02
CA THR A 38 -61.82 -21.75 45.68
C THR A 38 -62.21 -23.21 45.52
N ILE A 39 -61.35 -24.16 45.95
CA ILE A 39 -61.64 -25.60 45.92
C ILE A 39 -62.95 -25.93 46.63
N VAL A 40 -63.16 -25.41 47.84
CA VAL A 40 -64.39 -25.67 48.62
C VAL A 40 -65.63 -25.20 47.85
N ASN A 41 -65.55 -24.02 47.26
CA ASN A 41 -66.68 -23.42 46.57
C ASN A 41 -67.02 -24.11 45.25
N ILE A 42 -66.01 -24.48 44.46
CA ILE A 42 -66.24 -25.09 43.14
C ILE A 42 -66.58 -26.59 43.20
N THR A 43 -66.19 -27.29 44.26
CA THR A 43 -66.50 -28.74 44.41
C THR A 43 -68.01 -28.98 44.58
N ILE A 44 -68.77 -27.97 45.01
CA ILE A 44 -70.23 -28.02 45.18
C ILE A 44 -70.96 -27.84 43.83
N ILE A 45 -70.30 -27.33 42.80
CA ILE A 45 -70.89 -27.14 41.47
C ILE A 45 -71.09 -28.50 40.79
N ASP A 46 -72.34 -28.79 40.38
CA ASP A 46 -72.63 -29.95 39.56
C ASP A 46 -72.05 -29.77 38.15
N LYS A 47 -70.96 -30.48 37.86
CA LYS A 47 -70.22 -30.42 36.59
C LYS A 47 -71.08 -30.80 35.39
N SER A 48 -72.09 -31.65 35.56
CA SER A 48 -73.01 -32.03 34.48
C SER A 48 -73.96 -30.90 34.06
N SER A 49 -74.10 -29.88 34.92
CA SER A 49 -74.93 -28.70 34.69
C SER A 49 -74.19 -27.52 34.06
N ILE A 50 -72.86 -27.60 33.92
CA ILE A 50 -72.03 -26.56 33.29
C ILE A 50 -72.24 -26.61 31.78
N LYS A 51 -72.73 -25.51 31.21
CA LYS A 51 -72.89 -25.37 29.75
C LYS A 51 -71.52 -25.32 29.08
N ASN A 52 -71.45 -25.72 27.80
CA ASN A 52 -70.22 -25.72 27.02
C ASN A 52 -69.48 -24.36 27.08
N GLU A 53 -70.22 -23.25 27.01
CA GLU A 53 -69.71 -21.86 27.07
C GLU A 53 -69.05 -21.47 28.40
N ALA A 54 -69.23 -22.24 29.49
CA ALA A 54 -68.61 -21.97 30.79
C ALA A 54 -67.61 -23.06 31.19
N MET A 55 -67.47 -24.09 30.35
CA MET A 55 -66.63 -25.24 30.62
C MET A 55 -65.17 -24.95 30.33
N GLU A 56 -64.88 -24.11 29.32
CA GLU A 56 -63.52 -23.69 29.00
C GLU A 56 -62.92 -22.86 30.15
N GLU A 57 -63.66 -21.89 30.67
CA GLU A 57 -63.27 -21.05 31.81
C GLU A 57 -63.16 -21.85 33.10
N PHE A 58 -63.99 -22.89 33.26
CA PHE A 58 -63.87 -23.83 34.37
C PHE A 58 -62.58 -24.65 34.29
N ILE A 59 -62.21 -25.12 33.10
CA ILE A 59 -60.95 -25.85 32.89
C ILE A 59 -59.76 -24.92 33.16
N GLU A 60 -59.79 -23.70 32.63
CA GLU A 60 -58.75 -22.70 32.86
C GLU A 60 -58.58 -22.37 34.36
N LEU A 61 -59.70 -22.24 35.10
CA LEU A 61 -59.67 -22.04 36.55
C LEU A 61 -58.93 -23.19 37.25
N VAL A 62 -59.20 -24.43 36.85
CA VAL A 62 -58.54 -25.62 37.41
C VAL A 62 -57.06 -25.67 37.03
N GLU A 63 -56.72 -25.39 35.77
CA GLU A 63 -55.34 -25.28 35.29
C GLU A 63 -54.54 -24.27 36.12
N ARG A 64 -55.10 -23.08 36.34
CA ARG A 64 -54.48 -22.03 37.15
C ARG A 64 -54.27 -22.45 38.60
N MET A 65 -55.28 -23.03 39.27
CA MET A 65 -55.12 -23.48 40.65
C MET A 65 -54.03 -24.55 40.78
N VAL A 66 -53.99 -25.51 39.85
CA VAL A 66 -52.96 -26.54 39.80
C VAL A 66 -51.58 -25.91 39.60
N TYR A 67 -51.44 -25.06 38.59
CA TYR A 67 -50.20 -24.35 38.28
C TYR A 67 -49.70 -23.51 39.47
N PHE A 68 -50.59 -22.73 40.07
CA PHE A 68 -50.25 -21.91 41.23
C PHE A 68 -49.84 -22.74 42.45
N SER A 69 -50.42 -23.93 42.65
CA SER A 69 -49.99 -24.84 43.71
C SER A 69 -48.56 -25.37 43.50
N LEU A 70 -48.16 -25.56 42.23
CA LEU A 70 -46.79 -25.95 41.85
C LEU A 70 -45.80 -24.79 42.07
N GLU A 71 -46.14 -23.58 41.61
CA GLU A 71 -45.30 -22.39 41.78
C GLU A 71 -44.95 -22.12 43.25
N ILE A 72 -45.91 -22.27 44.16
CA ILE A 72 -45.69 -22.13 45.61
C ILE A 72 -45.17 -23.40 46.29
N LYS A 73 -44.97 -24.49 45.54
CA LYS A 73 -44.49 -25.80 46.03
C LYS A 73 -45.39 -26.46 47.07
N GLU A 74 -46.70 -26.20 47.03
CA GLU A 74 -47.72 -26.83 47.86
C GLU A 74 -48.34 -28.03 47.13
N PHE A 75 -47.53 -29.07 46.88
CA PHE A 75 -47.95 -30.22 46.06
C PHE A 75 -49.16 -30.97 46.62
N ALA A 76 -49.32 -31.03 47.95
CA ALA A 76 -50.49 -31.64 48.60
C ALA A 76 -51.79 -30.88 48.30
N LEU A 77 -51.71 -29.55 48.17
CA LEU A 77 -52.84 -28.73 47.74
C LEU A 77 -53.20 -29.03 46.28
N GLY A 78 -52.18 -29.13 45.41
CA GLY A 78 -52.35 -29.55 44.02
C GLY A 78 -53.02 -30.92 43.89
N ASP A 79 -52.57 -31.93 44.65
CA ASP A 79 -53.19 -33.26 44.66
C ASP A 79 -54.64 -33.20 45.15
N SER A 80 -54.94 -32.40 46.18
CA SER A 80 -56.32 -32.18 46.64
C SER A 80 -57.25 -31.65 45.53
N ILE A 81 -56.76 -30.81 44.61
CA ILE A 81 -57.52 -30.36 43.43
C ILE A 81 -57.86 -31.57 42.54
N TYR A 82 -56.87 -32.41 42.21
CA TYR A 82 -57.13 -33.63 41.43
C TYR A 82 -58.12 -34.56 42.12
N GLN A 83 -57.95 -34.84 43.41
CA GLN A 83 -58.84 -35.75 44.13
C GLN A 83 -60.29 -35.24 44.23
N LYS A 84 -60.49 -33.93 44.41
CA LYS A 84 -61.84 -33.35 44.62
C LYS A 84 -62.53 -32.93 43.32
N ILE A 85 -61.76 -32.41 42.37
CA ILE A 85 -62.28 -31.79 41.15
C ILE A 85 -62.09 -32.69 39.93
N ILE A 86 -61.02 -33.49 39.87
CA ILE A 86 -60.77 -34.40 38.74
C ILE A 86 -60.41 -35.83 39.21
N PRO A 87 -61.21 -36.48 40.08
CA PRO A 87 -60.83 -37.72 40.78
C PRO A 87 -60.48 -38.87 39.83
N ASN A 88 -61.14 -38.88 38.67
CA ASN A 88 -60.92 -39.89 37.67
C ASN A 88 -59.55 -39.76 36.99
N LEU A 89 -58.96 -38.56 36.94
CA LEU A 89 -57.61 -38.38 36.36
C LEU A 89 -56.55 -39.01 37.27
N ALA A 90 -56.70 -38.86 38.60
CA ALA A 90 -55.78 -39.42 39.58
C ALA A 90 -55.70 -40.96 39.59
N SER A 91 -56.75 -41.63 39.11
CA SER A 91 -56.83 -43.08 39.02
C SER A 91 -56.68 -43.62 37.59
N SER A 92 -56.49 -42.76 36.59
CA SER A 92 -56.40 -43.17 35.18
C SER A 92 -54.99 -43.55 34.79
N PHE A 93 -54.87 -44.62 34.00
CA PHE A 93 -53.71 -44.88 33.17
C PHE A 93 -53.92 -44.25 31.79
N PHE A 94 -52.88 -43.60 31.28
CA PHE A 94 -52.94 -42.95 29.97
C PHE A 94 -52.38 -43.90 28.91
N GLN A 95 -53.26 -44.63 28.23
CA GLN A 95 -52.90 -45.40 27.03
C GLN A 95 -53.23 -44.63 25.76
N GLU A 96 -52.47 -44.87 24.70
CA GLU A 96 -52.62 -44.21 23.40
C GLU A 96 -54.05 -44.35 22.82
N LYS A 97 -54.67 -45.52 22.97
CA LYS A 97 -56.04 -45.81 22.49
C LYS A 97 -57.15 -45.18 23.33
N ASP A 98 -56.90 -44.91 24.60
CA ASP A 98 -57.88 -44.32 25.52
C ASP A 98 -58.01 -42.81 25.31
N VAL A 99 -56.98 -42.19 24.74
CA VAL A 99 -56.92 -40.76 24.42
C VAL A 99 -57.60 -40.44 23.09
N GLU A 100 -57.51 -41.34 22.10
CA GLU A 100 -58.22 -41.19 20.82
C GLU A 100 -59.75 -41.26 20.99
N LYS A 101 -60.22 -42.01 21.98
CA LYS A 101 -61.61 -41.95 22.46
C LYS A 101 -61.78 -40.76 23.40
N LYS A 102 -61.88 -39.55 22.84
CA LYS A 102 -62.13 -38.29 23.56
C LYS A 102 -63.50 -38.25 24.28
N GLU A 103 -63.73 -39.11 25.27
CA GLU A 103 -64.94 -39.08 26.10
C GLU A 103 -64.73 -38.29 27.41
N ARG A 104 -63.51 -37.78 27.68
CA ARG A 104 -63.20 -36.98 28.88
C ARG A 104 -62.54 -35.66 28.53
N ILE A 105 -63.24 -34.56 28.78
CA ILE A 105 -62.82 -33.18 28.51
C ILE A 105 -61.50 -32.78 29.20
N TRP A 106 -61.16 -33.40 30.33
CA TRP A 106 -59.90 -33.13 31.03
C TRP A 106 -58.67 -33.70 30.30
N LEU A 107 -58.85 -34.75 29.50
CA LEU A 107 -57.75 -35.37 28.75
C LEU A 107 -57.34 -34.54 27.52
N SER A 108 -58.11 -33.52 27.14
CA SER A 108 -57.70 -32.56 26.13
C SER A 108 -56.83 -31.42 26.65
N SER A 109 -56.69 -31.27 27.98
CA SER A 109 -55.77 -30.28 28.57
C SER A 109 -54.39 -30.90 28.79
N GLU A 110 -53.40 -30.48 28.02
CA GLU A 110 -52.02 -30.96 28.14
C GLU A 110 -51.38 -30.55 29.48
N CYS A 111 -51.63 -29.33 29.96
CA CYS A 111 -51.05 -28.81 31.21
C CYS A 111 -51.56 -29.50 32.48
N LEU A 112 -52.84 -29.88 32.56
CA LEU A 112 -53.32 -30.69 33.68
C LEU A 112 -52.66 -32.08 33.70
N ILE A 113 -52.42 -32.68 32.53
CA ILE A 113 -51.75 -33.98 32.48
C ILE A 113 -50.29 -33.84 32.94
N THR A 114 -49.54 -32.87 32.39
CA THR A 114 -48.14 -32.67 32.77
C THR A 114 -47.99 -32.30 34.25
N ASN A 115 -48.82 -31.38 34.76
CA ASN A 115 -48.78 -30.96 36.15
C ASN A 115 -49.21 -32.06 37.12
N TYR A 116 -50.14 -32.93 36.73
CA TYR A 116 -50.49 -34.11 37.53
C TYR A 116 -49.25 -34.97 37.78
N PHE A 117 -48.50 -35.32 36.73
CA PHE A 117 -47.26 -36.09 36.88
C PHE A 117 -46.23 -35.36 37.73
N SER A 118 -46.04 -34.06 37.53
CA SER A 118 -45.14 -33.25 38.36
C SER A 118 -45.51 -33.28 39.84
N ILE A 119 -46.79 -33.05 40.18
CA ILE A 119 -47.27 -33.07 41.57
C ILE A 119 -47.07 -34.45 42.20
N GLN A 120 -47.49 -35.51 41.51
CA GLN A 120 -47.37 -36.87 42.04
C GLN A 120 -45.91 -37.29 42.21
N HIS A 121 -45.00 -36.82 41.34
CA HIS A 121 -43.56 -37.04 41.50
C HIS A 121 -43.04 -36.49 42.82
N TYR A 122 -43.33 -35.23 43.13
CA TYR A 122 -42.87 -34.59 44.37
C TYR A 122 -43.53 -35.16 45.63
N LEU A 123 -44.75 -35.67 45.51
CA LEU A 123 -45.41 -36.43 46.58
C LEU A 123 -44.92 -37.87 46.70
N LYS A 124 -44.07 -38.35 45.78
CA LYS A 124 -43.67 -39.77 45.66
C LYS A 124 -44.86 -40.71 45.52
N GLY A 125 -45.92 -40.23 44.86
CA GLY A 125 -47.18 -40.94 44.64
C GLY A 125 -47.24 -41.74 43.35
N LEU A 126 -46.27 -41.57 42.43
CA LEU A 126 -46.27 -42.29 41.15
C LEU A 126 -45.85 -43.76 41.31
N SER A 127 -46.73 -44.66 40.85
CA SER A 127 -46.38 -46.07 40.60
C SER A 127 -45.53 -46.24 39.34
N GLU A 128 -44.83 -47.38 39.22
CA GLU A 128 -44.03 -47.68 38.02
C GLU A 128 -44.87 -47.67 36.73
N GLU A 129 -46.08 -48.22 36.78
CA GLU A 129 -47.02 -48.23 35.65
C GLU A 129 -47.48 -46.82 35.26
N GLN A 130 -47.70 -45.93 36.24
CA GLN A 130 -48.04 -44.54 35.96
C GLN A 130 -46.86 -43.79 35.33
N VAL A 131 -45.63 -44.02 35.78
CA VAL A 131 -44.45 -43.45 35.11
C VAL A 131 -44.29 -43.99 33.69
N GLN A 132 -44.56 -45.27 33.43
CA GLN A 132 -44.57 -45.79 32.07
C GLN A 132 -45.65 -45.11 31.21
N SER A 133 -46.82 -44.81 31.80
CA SER A 133 -47.88 -44.05 31.10
C SER A 133 -47.44 -42.64 30.69
N LEU A 134 -46.54 -41.99 31.44
CA LEU A 134 -45.93 -40.72 31.03
C LEU A 134 -45.20 -40.87 29.68
N GLY A 135 -44.49 -41.97 29.46
CA GLY A 135 -43.83 -42.24 28.18
C GLY A 135 -44.81 -42.32 27.01
N HIS A 136 -45.99 -42.91 27.22
CA HIS A 136 -47.06 -42.87 26.24
C HIS A 136 -47.57 -41.44 26.02
N VAL A 137 -47.82 -40.67 27.09
CA VAL A 137 -48.22 -39.25 27.04
C VAL A 137 -47.30 -38.42 26.15
N LEU A 138 -45.98 -38.56 26.34
CA LEU A 138 -44.99 -37.81 25.58
C LEU A 138 -44.96 -38.15 24.08
N LYS A 139 -45.41 -39.35 23.65
CA LYS A 139 -45.45 -39.72 22.23
C LYS A 139 -46.51 -38.96 21.43
N TRP A 140 -47.68 -38.72 22.03
CA TRP A 140 -48.81 -38.11 21.33
C TRP A 140 -48.92 -36.59 21.53
N PHE A 141 -48.09 -35.99 22.39
CA PHE A 141 -47.85 -34.55 22.37
C PHE A 141 -46.96 -34.16 21.20
N LYS A 142 -47.59 -33.98 20.04
CA LYS A 142 -46.92 -33.60 18.78
C LYS A 142 -46.32 -32.19 18.83
N SER A 143 -46.76 -31.34 19.76
CA SER A 143 -46.22 -29.99 19.96
C SER A 143 -46.40 -29.52 21.39
N PHE A 144 -45.31 -29.14 22.07
CA PHE A 144 -45.37 -28.50 23.38
C PHE A 144 -45.89 -27.04 23.34
N SER A 145 -46.70 -26.67 22.35
CA SER A 145 -47.20 -25.28 22.18
C SER A 145 -48.42 -24.90 23.02
N GLY A 146 -48.98 -25.81 23.82
CA GLY A 146 -50.20 -25.60 24.61
C GLY A 146 -50.01 -25.64 26.13
N LEU A 147 -48.77 -25.53 26.64
CA LEU A 147 -48.46 -25.73 28.07
C LEU A 147 -48.49 -24.45 28.92
N GLY A 148 -49.34 -23.46 28.60
CA GLY A 148 -49.31 -22.12 29.22
C GLY A 148 -49.48 -22.05 30.74
N TYR A 149 -50.06 -23.08 31.37
CA TYR A 149 -50.16 -23.23 32.83
C TYR A 149 -49.36 -24.44 33.33
N THR A 150 -48.14 -24.64 32.83
CA THR A 150 -47.25 -25.72 33.31
C THR A 150 -46.12 -25.13 34.13
N ASP A 151 -45.81 -25.70 35.28
CA ASP A 151 -44.55 -25.39 35.96
C ASP A 151 -43.43 -26.09 35.18
N GLU A 152 -42.74 -25.32 34.32
CA GLU A 152 -41.76 -25.86 33.39
C GLU A 152 -40.56 -26.47 34.12
N ALA A 153 -40.18 -25.89 35.26
CA ALA A 153 -39.07 -26.38 36.05
C ALA A 153 -39.41 -27.76 36.64
N SER A 154 -40.56 -27.87 37.30
CA SER A 154 -41.06 -29.13 37.83
C SER A 154 -41.25 -30.18 36.74
N PHE A 155 -41.77 -29.79 35.58
CA PHE A 155 -41.98 -30.69 34.44
C PHE A 155 -40.66 -31.24 33.88
N ILE A 156 -39.65 -30.42 33.69
CA ILE A 156 -38.33 -30.91 33.25
C ILE A 156 -37.71 -31.80 34.32
N ASP A 157 -37.89 -31.46 35.60
CA ASP A 157 -37.37 -32.23 36.72
C ASP A 157 -37.90 -33.68 36.72
N ILE A 158 -39.22 -33.84 36.57
CA ILE A 158 -39.86 -35.16 36.49
C ILE A 158 -39.42 -35.93 35.25
N LEU A 159 -39.30 -35.28 34.08
CA LEU A 159 -38.81 -35.92 32.86
C LEU A 159 -37.41 -36.53 33.04
N ILE A 160 -36.54 -35.82 33.75
CA ILE A 160 -35.16 -36.25 33.99
C ILE A 160 -35.08 -37.34 35.05
N ASP A 161 -35.79 -37.21 36.18
CA ASP A 161 -35.73 -38.17 37.29
C ASP A 161 -36.33 -39.53 36.92
N THR A 162 -37.40 -39.51 36.12
CA THR A 162 -38.12 -40.73 35.75
C THR A 162 -37.72 -41.28 34.37
N HIS A 163 -36.74 -40.68 33.71
CA HIS A 163 -36.27 -41.08 32.37
C HIS A 163 -36.03 -42.58 32.25
N TYR A 164 -35.40 -43.19 33.26
CA TYR A 164 -35.06 -44.60 33.21
C TYR A 164 -36.28 -45.53 33.07
N GLN A 165 -37.46 -45.09 33.53
CA GLN A 165 -38.71 -45.85 33.51
C GLN A 165 -39.46 -45.61 32.20
N TRP A 166 -39.68 -44.35 31.84
CA TRP A 166 -40.53 -44.04 30.68
C TRP A 166 -39.82 -44.27 29.34
N LYS A 167 -38.48 -44.19 29.27
CA LYS A 167 -37.73 -44.37 28.00
C LYS A 167 -37.99 -45.73 27.34
N GLU A 168 -38.29 -46.77 28.13
CA GLU A 168 -38.50 -48.11 27.61
C GLU A 168 -39.82 -48.24 26.82
N THR A 169 -40.73 -47.28 26.99
CA THR A 169 -41.97 -47.22 26.21
C THR A 169 -41.76 -46.63 24.81
N MET A 170 -40.62 -45.98 24.55
CA MET A 170 -40.27 -45.35 23.28
C MET A 170 -39.16 -46.08 22.54
N THR A 171 -39.23 -46.14 21.22
CA THR A 171 -38.09 -46.48 20.38
C THR A 171 -37.02 -45.39 20.47
N PRO A 172 -35.73 -45.70 20.19
CA PRO A 172 -34.66 -44.69 20.17
C PRO A 172 -34.92 -43.51 19.21
N GLU A 173 -35.66 -43.74 18.12
CA GLU A 173 -36.01 -42.71 17.14
C GLU A 173 -37.14 -41.79 17.63
N GLU A 174 -38.18 -42.36 18.24
CA GLU A 174 -39.23 -41.59 18.93
C GLU A 174 -38.63 -40.73 20.05
N GLU A 175 -37.74 -41.32 20.86
CA GLU A 175 -37.07 -40.60 21.95
C GLU A 175 -36.20 -39.45 21.40
N THR A 176 -35.49 -39.67 20.29
CA THR A 176 -34.72 -38.61 19.63
C THR A 176 -35.62 -37.47 19.16
N THR A 177 -36.77 -37.80 18.56
CA THR A 177 -37.76 -36.82 18.11
C THR A 177 -38.33 -36.02 19.28
N PHE A 178 -38.61 -36.69 20.40
CA PHE A 178 -39.04 -36.05 21.64
C PHE A 178 -38.00 -35.01 22.12
N TRP A 179 -36.71 -35.37 22.20
CA TRP A 179 -35.67 -34.43 22.64
C TRP A 179 -35.49 -33.23 21.71
N ILE A 180 -35.69 -33.39 20.40
CA ILE A 180 -35.68 -32.27 19.43
C ILE A 180 -36.88 -31.34 19.69
N THR A 181 -38.07 -31.93 19.89
CA THR A 181 -39.30 -31.17 20.16
C THR A 181 -39.19 -30.43 21.48
N LEU A 182 -38.61 -31.05 22.51
CA LEU A 182 -38.30 -30.39 23.77
C LEU A 182 -37.31 -29.25 23.59
N ALA A 183 -36.23 -29.43 22.81
CA ALA A 183 -35.29 -28.35 22.53
C ALA A 183 -35.96 -27.12 21.90
N LYS A 184 -36.87 -27.34 20.93
CA LYS A 184 -37.67 -26.28 20.32
C LYS A 184 -38.54 -25.55 21.35
N TRP A 185 -39.20 -26.30 22.22
CA TRP A 185 -40.03 -25.75 23.29
C TRP A 185 -39.23 -24.89 24.26
N LEU A 186 -38.10 -25.40 24.74
CA LEU A 186 -37.21 -24.71 25.68
C LEU A 186 -36.69 -23.38 25.12
N ILE A 187 -36.44 -23.30 23.80
CA ILE A 187 -36.05 -22.04 23.17
C ILE A 187 -37.15 -21.00 23.33
N ARG A 188 -38.40 -21.36 23.05
CA ARG A 188 -39.54 -20.45 23.20
C ARG A 188 -39.72 -20.05 24.66
N GLU A 189 -39.87 -21.01 25.56
CA GLU A 189 -40.21 -20.71 26.96
C GLU A 189 -39.07 -20.06 27.74
N PHE A 190 -37.81 -20.42 27.48
CA PHE A 190 -36.71 -19.98 28.33
C PHE A 190 -35.80 -18.94 27.70
N LEU A 191 -35.66 -18.89 26.37
CA LEU A 191 -34.81 -17.89 25.73
C LEU A 191 -35.62 -16.70 25.22
N MET A 192 -36.86 -16.90 24.74
CA MET A 192 -37.68 -15.78 24.23
C MET A 192 -38.46 -15.06 25.34
N GLU A 193 -39.02 -15.79 26.31
CA GLU A 193 -39.91 -15.23 27.35
C GLU A 193 -39.18 -14.71 28.62
N ASN A 194 -37.84 -14.75 28.63
CA ASN A 194 -36.96 -14.29 29.73
C ASN A 194 -37.16 -15.11 31.03
N PRO A 195 -36.28 -16.08 31.32
CA PRO A 195 -36.57 -17.14 32.27
C PRO A 195 -36.61 -16.62 33.70
N ASN A 196 -37.70 -16.90 34.41
CA ASN A 196 -37.67 -16.94 35.88
C ASN A 196 -36.53 -17.88 36.32
N ASN A 197 -35.82 -17.56 37.40
CA ASN A 197 -34.62 -18.28 37.87
C ASN A 197 -34.80 -19.82 37.89
N LEU A 198 -34.37 -20.49 36.82
CA LEU A 198 -34.26 -21.94 36.72
C LEU A 198 -33.04 -22.42 37.51
N SER A 199 -33.09 -23.66 38.02
CA SER A 199 -31.97 -24.30 38.72
C SER A 199 -31.84 -25.77 38.33
N LEU A 200 -31.82 -26.05 37.03
CA LEU A 200 -31.82 -27.38 36.43
C LEU A 200 -30.57 -27.70 35.61
N TYR A 201 -29.77 -26.70 35.19
CA TYR A 201 -28.62 -26.94 34.30
C TYR A 201 -27.69 -28.06 34.80
N GLN A 202 -27.30 -28.03 36.08
CA GLN A 202 -26.40 -29.06 36.64
C GLN A 202 -27.06 -30.44 36.65
N LYS A 203 -28.34 -30.53 36.97
CA LYS A 203 -29.08 -31.79 37.00
C LYS A 203 -29.19 -32.40 35.60
N VAL A 204 -29.60 -31.61 34.60
CA VAL A 204 -29.70 -32.04 33.20
C VAL A 204 -28.32 -32.43 32.63
N LYS A 205 -27.27 -31.69 32.98
CA LYS A 205 -25.89 -32.02 32.57
C LYS A 205 -25.40 -33.35 33.15
N ILE A 206 -25.67 -33.61 34.43
CA ILE A 206 -25.33 -34.89 35.09
C ILE A 206 -26.14 -36.01 34.44
N PHE A 207 -27.45 -35.80 34.22
CA PHE A 207 -28.31 -36.72 33.52
C PHE A 207 -27.74 -37.09 32.14
N TYR A 208 -27.42 -36.11 31.30
CA TYR A 208 -26.80 -36.36 29.99
C TYR A 208 -25.53 -37.21 30.11
N THR A 209 -24.63 -36.86 31.03
CA THR A 209 -23.35 -37.54 31.22
C THR A 209 -23.55 -39.01 31.62
N ASN A 210 -24.50 -39.29 32.51
CA ASN A 210 -24.82 -40.64 32.95
C ASN A 210 -25.56 -41.41 31.86
N TYR A 211 -26.56 -40.80 31.23
CA TYR A 211 -27.37 -41.45 30.22
C TYR A 211 -26.58 -41.82 28.97
N LYS A 212 -25.61 -40.99 28.57
CA LYS A 212 -24.70 -41.29 27.46
C LYS A 212 -23.93 -42.61 27.65
N LYS A 213 -23.70 -43.05 28.88
CA LYS A 213 -23.03 -44.34 29.17
C LYS A 213 -23.89 -45.55 28.78
N SER A 214 -25.21 -45.40 28.70
CA SER A 214 -26.13 -46.48 28.32
C SER A 214 -26.01 -46.91 26.85
N LYS A 215 -25.54 -46.02 25.97
CA LYS A 215 -25.44 -46.24 24.52
C LYS A 215 -26.77 -46.64 23.84
N ARG A 216 -27.91 -46.28 24.44
CA ARG A 216 -29.27 -46.49 23.88
C ARG A 216 -29.53 -45.68 22.61
N LEU A 217 -29.09 -44.42 22.58
CA LEU A 217 -29.32 -43.52 21.43
C LEU A 217 -28.13 -43.51 20.46
N THR A 218 -28.39 -43.05 19.24
CA THR A 218 -27.31 -42.73 18.30
C THR A 218 -26.44 -41.60 18.83
N HIS A 219 -25.23 -41.45 18.28
CA HIS A 219 -24.36 -40.33 18.63
C HIS A 219 -25.08 -38.98 18.50
N LEU A 220 -25.80 -38.77 17.39
CA LEU A 220 -26.58 -37.56 17.13
C LEU A 220 -27.72 -37.37 18.13
N GLY A 221 -28.45 -38.43 18.50
CA GLY A 221 -29.47 -38.34 19.55
C GLY A 221 -28.90 -37.85 20.88
N TYR A 222 -27.70 -38.32 21.27
CA TYR A 222 -27.01 -37.78 22.44
C TYR A 222 -26.57 -36.31 22.29
N LEU A 223 -26.19 -35.89 21.09
CA LEU A 223 -25.86 -34.48 20.85
C LEU A 223 -27.09 -33.57 21.00
N VAL A 224 -28.27 -34.03 20.62
CA VAL A 224 -29.53 -33.30 20.84
C VAL A 224 -29.81 -33.15 22.35
N ILE A 225 -29.63 -34.20 23.15
CA ILE A 225 -29.79 -34.09 24.61
C ILE A 225 -28.76 -33.13 25.21
N GLN A 226 -27.51 -33.18 24.74
CA GLN A 226 -26.50 -32.21 25.15
C GLN A 226 -26.94 -30.79 24.78
N TYR A 227 -27.55 -30.60 23.62
CA TYR A 227 -28.06 -29.30 23.17
C TYR A 227 -29.15 -28.77 24.10
N VAL A 228 -30.09 -29.60 24.53
CA VAL A 228 -31.07 -29.29 25.59
C VAL A 228 -30.39 -28.77 26.86
N SER A 229 -29.32 -29.45 27.33
CA SER A 229 -28.58 -28.98 28.50
C SER A 229 -27.91 -27.62 28.30
N LEU A 230 -27.47 -27.30 27.07
CA LEU A 230 -26.87 -26.01 26.75
C LEU A 230 -27.92 -24.89 26.69
N ILE A 231 -29.11 -25.15 26.15
CA ILE A 231 -30.22 -24.19 26.13
C ILE A 231 -30.55 -23.75 27.56
N ILE A 232 -30.76 -24.71 28.47
CA ILE A 232 -31.02 -24.42 29.90
C ILE A 232 -29.83 -23.69 30.54
N GLY A 233 -28.60 -24.09 30.22
CA GLY A 233 -27.41 -23.42 30.73
C GLY A 233 -27.27 -21.96 30.27
N VAL A 234 -27.69 -21.64 29.05
CA VAL A 234 -27.73 -20.26 28.53
C VAL A 234 -28.83 -19.47 29.22
N ALA A 235 -30.03 -20.03 29.33
CA ALA A 235 -31.16 -19.43 30.05
C ALA A 235 -30.81 -19.08 31.52
N GLU A 236 -30.07 -19.95 32.21
CA GLU A 236 -29.59 -19.73 33.58
C GLU A 236 -28.34 -18.84 33.69
N ASN A 237 -27.87 -18.24 32.59
CA ASN A 237 -26.62 -17.47 32.52
C ASN A 237 -25.39 -18.24 33.04
N LYS A 238 -25.36 -19.57 32.89
CA LYS A 238 -24.23 -20.45 33.25
C LYS A 238 -23.31 -20.75 32.06
N ILE A 239 -23.80 -20.52 30.84
CA ILE A 239 -23.12 -20.83 29.58
C ILE A 239 -23.29 -19.64 28.64
N GLU A 240 -22.21 -19.28 27.95
CA GLU A 240 -22.24 -18.24 26.90
C GLU A 240 -23.05 -18.70 25.69
N PHE A 241 -23.82 -17.78 25.10
CA PHE A 241 -24.67 -18.06 23.94
C PHE A 241 -23.87 -18.59 22.73
N SER A 242 -22.64 -18.12 22.52
CA SER A 242 -21.76 -18.59 21.44
C SER A 242 -21.50 -20.11 21.46
N LYS A 243 -21.49 -20.74 22.65
CA LYS A 243 -21.35 -22.20 22.78
C LYS A 243 -22.56 -22.96 22.25
N LEU A 244 -23.75 -22.35 22.32
CA LEU A 244 -24.96 -22.92 21.74
C LEU A 244 -24.88 -22.89 20.20
N VAL A 245 -24.40 -21.79 19.63
CA VAL A 245 -24.18 -21.64 18.18
C VAL A 245 -23.08 -22.58 17.67
N ASP A 246 -21.97 -22.72 18.39
CA ASP A 246 -20.92 -23.71 18.06
C ASP A 246 -21.47 -25.13 18.06
N LYS A 247 -22.38 -25.43 19.00
CA LYS A 247 -23.01 -26.74 19.02
C LYS A 247 -23.90 -27.00 17.81
N CYS A 248 -24.55 -25.98 17.25
CA CYS A 248 -25.28 -26.10 15.98
C CYS A 248 -24.32 -26.56 14.87
N SER A 249 -23.20 -25.86 14.73
CA SER A 249 -22.16 -26.17 13.74
C SER A 249 -21.63 -27.59 13.90
N TYR A 250 -21.40 -28.03 15.14
CA TYR A 250 -20.93 -29.37 15.43
C TYR A 250 -21.97 -30.45 15.12
N ILE A 251 -23.25 -30.23 15.48
CA ILE A 251 -24.32 -31.17 15.14
C ILE A 251 -24.41 -31.29 13.61
N LEU A 252 -24.47 -30.17 12.90
CA LEU A 252 -24.50 -30.15 11.43
C LEU A 252 -23.35 -30.94 10.83
N ASN A 253 -22.12 -30.75 11.33
CA ASN A 253 -20.95 -31.49 10.86
C ASN A 253 -21.11 -33.02 11.00
N GLN A 254 -21.71 -33.48 12.10
CA GLN A 254 -21.87 -34.92 12.40
C GLN A 254 -23.12 -35.55 11.75
N MET A 255 -24.06 -34.74 11.24
CA MET A 255 -25.29 -35.23 10.65
C MET A 255 -25.02 -35.98 9.35
N ASN A 256 -25.64 -37.16 9.21
CA ASN A 256 -25.65 -37.94 7.98
C ASN A 256 -27.01 -37.79 7.25
N LYS A 257 -27.09 -38.31 6.03
CA LYS A 257 -28.29 -38.18 5.18
C LYS A 257 -29.55 -38.76 5.83
N THR A 258 -29.47 -39.98 6.39
CA THR A 258 -30.60 -40.66 7.03
C THR A 258 -31.15 -39.85 8.22
N PHE A 259 -30.27 -39.30 9.05
CA PHE A 259 -30.69 -38.48 10.17
C PHE A 259 -31.29 -37.14 9.70
N CYS A 260 -30.75 -36.52 8.64
CA CYS A 260 -31.37 -35.34 8.03
C CYS A 260 -32.77 -35.64 7.48
N GLU A 261 -32.97 -36.78 6.82
CA GLU A 261 -34.28 -37.18 6.28
C GLU A 261 -35.32 -37.36 7.39
N ALA A 262 -34.91 -37.92 8.54
CA ALA A 262 -35.80 -38.12 9.69
C ALA A 262 -36.06 -36.84 10.51
N HIS A 263 -35.06 -35.99 10.70
CA HIS A 263 -35.10 -34.94 11.73
C HIS A 263 -34.67 -33.53 11.24
N GLY A 264 -34.23 -33.40 9.99
CA GLY A 264 -33.64 -32.18 9.44
C GLY A 264 -34.58 -30.98 9.52
N SER A 265 -35.86 -31.14 9.16
CA SER A 265 -36.85 -30.06 9.20
C SER A 265 -37.08 -29.54 10.62
N ALA A 266 -37.22 -30.43 11.61
CA ALA A 266 -37.43 -30.05 13.00
C ALA A 266 -36.20 -29.32 13.58
N LEU A 267 -34.99 -29.83 13.31
CA LEU A 267 -33.74 -29.19 13.75
C LEU A 267 -33.47 -27.87 13.04
N ALA A 268 -33.84 -27.72 11.77
CA ALA A 268 -33.68 -26.46 11.05
C ALA A 268 -34.47 -25.35 11.74
N LYS A 269 -35.69 -25.64 12.20
CA LYS A 269 -36.48 -24.67 12.97
C LYS A 269 -35.80 -24.28 14.28
N VAL A 270 -35.29 -25.27 15.03
CA VAL A 270 -34.51 -25.05 16.26
C VAL A 270 -33.30 -24.15 16.01
N PHE A 271 -32.49 -24.46 15.00
CA PHE A 271 -31.30 -23.65 14.69
C PHE A 271 -31.65 -22.26 14.19
N SER A 272 -32.73 -22.12 13.42
CA SER A 272 -33.20 -20.82 12.97
C SER A 272 -33.57 -19.92 14.15
N ASP A 273 -34.36 -20.43 15.10
CA ASP A 273 -34.75 -19.69 16.30
C ASP A 273 -33.53 -19.28 17.14
N ILE A 274 -32.49 -20.13 17.22
CA ILE A 274 -31.21 -19.78 17.87
C ILE A 274 -30.45 -18.69 17.15
N THR A 275 -30.30 -18.78 15.82
CA THR A 275 -29.58 -17.74 15.06
C THR A 275 -30.29 -16.40 15.11
N MET A 276 -31.63 -16.39 15.18
CA MET A 276 -32.43 -15.17 15.33
C MET A 276 -32.10 -14.40 16.63
N MET A 277 -31.81 -15.11 17.72
CA MET A 277 -31.44 -14.49 19.00
C MET A 277 -29.95 -14.18 19.12
N TRP A 278 -29.13 -14.73 18.22
CA TRP A 278 -27.70 -14.63 18.32
C TRP A 278 -27.19 -13.22 18.06
N THR A 279 -26.42 -12.71 19.01
CA THR A 279 -25.75 -11.40 18.93
C THR A 279 -24.25 -11.64 18.91
N PRO A 280 -23.62 -11.72 17.73
CA PRO A 280 -22.22 -12.08 17.61
C PRO A 280 -21.30 -10.89 17.91
N THR A 281 -20.08 -11.24 18.28
CA THR A 281 -18.94 -10.35 18.46
C THR A 281 -17.96 -10.49 17.29
N PRO A 282 -16.98 -9.57 17.13
CA PRO A 282 -15.96 -9.70 16.09
C PRO A 282 -15.17 -11.03 16.14
N SER A 283 -15.02 -11.64 17.32
CA SER A 283 -14.35 -12.94 17.49
C SER A 283 -15.11 -14.13 16.90
N ASP A 284 -16.39 -13.98 16.61
CA ASP A 284 -17.26 -15.09 16.17
C ASP A 284 -17.16 -15.40 14.67
N ARG A 285 -16.30 -14.71 13.91
CA ARG A 285 -16.19 -14.90 12.45
C ARG A 285 -15.89 -16.35 12.06
N SER A 286 -14.97 -17.00 12.77
CA SER A 286 -14.61 -18.41 12.51
C SER A 286 -15.80 -19.34 12.76
N LEU A 287 -16.52 -19.10 13.85
CA LEU A 287 -17.73 -19.82 14.22
C LEU A 287 -18.82 -19.66 13.15
N PHE A 288 -19.10 -18.42 12.73
CA PHE A 288 -20.10 -18.14 11.70
C PHE A 288 -19.74 -18.78 10.35
N THR A 289 -18.47 -18.69 9.94
CA THR A 289 -17.98 -19.29 8.70
C THR A 289 -18.17 -20.81 8.69
N LYS A 290 -17.87 -21.46 9.82
CA LYS A 290 -18.08 -22.90 9.98
C LYS A 290 -19.56 -23.26 9.92
N LEU A 291 -20.42 -22.50 10.60
CA LEU A 291 -21.87 -22.71 10.59
C LEU A 291 -22.44 -22.63 9.16
N LEU A 292 -22.04 -21.60 8.40
CA LEU A 292 -22.43 -21.41 6.99
C LEU A 292 -22.02 -22.61 6.13
N TYR A 293 -20.76 -23.04 6.23
CA TYR A 293 -20.27 -24.19 5.48
C TYR A 293 -21.02 -25.48 5.82
N GLU A 294 -21.21 -25.77 7.11
CA GLU A 294 -21.84 -27.01 7.57
C GLU A 294 -23.34 -27.06 7.29
N SER A 295 -24.01 -25.90 7.16
CA SER A 295 -25.42 -25.82 6.80
C SER A 295 -25.69 -26.16 5.32
N THR A 296 -24.71 -25.92 4.45
CA THR A 296 -24.86 -26.08 2.99
C THR A 296 -24.14 -27.32 2.44
N SER A 297 -23.18 -27.88 3.19
CA SER A 297 -22.35 -29.02 2.77
C SER A 297 -22.45 -30.22 3.73
N PRO A 298 -22.67 -31.46 3.23
CA PRO A 298 -22.91 -31.84 1.83
C PRO A 298 -24.32 -31.46 1.34
N ALA A 299 -24.57 -31.58 0.03
CA ALA A 299 -25.78 -31.08 -0.65
C ALA A 299 -27.13 -31.51 -0.02
N TYR A 300 -27.21 -32.67 0.64
CA TYR A 300 -28.44 -33.13 1.29
C TYR A 300 -28.86 -32.26 2.50
N LYS A 301 -27.94 -31.48 3.09
CA LYS A 301 -28.24 -30.53 4.18
C LYS A 301 -28.86 -29.24 3.66
N LYS A 302 -28.47 -28.81 2.46
CA LYS A 302 -28.94 -27.55 1.85
C LYS A 302 -30.47 -27.46 1.79
N GLY A 303 -31.17 -28.56 1.47
CA GLY A 303 -32.63 -28.56 1.41
C GLY A 303 -33.35 -28.28 2.74
N TYR A 304 -32.66 -28.41 3.87
CA TYR A 304 -33.22 -28.17 5.21
C TYR A 304 -32.67 -26.91 5.86
N PHE A 305 -31.36 -26.64 5.70
CA PHE A 305 -30.66 -25.68 6.54
C PHE A 305 -30.21 -24.40 5.82
N ASN A 306 -30.53 -24.23 4.52
CA ASN A 306 -30.11 -23.05 3.77
C ASN A 306 -30.63 -21.73 4.36
N ASP A 307 -31.86 -21.76 4.89
CA ASP A 307 -32.59 -20.56 5.31
C ASP A 307 -32.69 -20.46 6.84
N ILE A 308 -31.75 -21.07 7.58
CA ILE A 308 -31.77 -20.96 9.04
C ILE A 308 -31.33 -19.59 9.51
N PHE A 309 -30.51 -18.86 8.74
CA PHE A 309 -29.94 -17.59 9.16
C PHE A 309 -30.98 -16.48 9.13
N TYR A 310 -31.44 -16.08 10.31
CA TYR A 310 -32.11 -14.79 10.51
C TYR A 310 -31.11 -13.83 11.15
N ILE A 311 -30.74 -12.78 10.43
CA ILE A 311 -29.68 -11.85 10.84
C ILE A 311 -30.29 -10.47 11.04
N ASP A 312 -30.29 -10.00 12.28
CA ASP A 312 -30.60 -8.61 12.61
C ASP A 312 -29.39 -7.73 12.26
N ILE A 313 -29.44 -7.09 11.08
CA ILE A 313 -28.34 -6.29 10.55
C ILE A 313 -27.97 -5.16 11.50
N SER A 314 -28.96 -4.43 12.03
CA SER A 314 -28.75 -3.31 12.94
C SER A 314 -28.07 -3.78 14.23
N LYS A 315 -28.57 -4.85 14.85
CA LYS A 315 -27.99 -5.38 16.08
C LYS A 315 -26.56 -5.90 15.88
N TRP A 316 -26.30 -6.62 14.79
CA TRP A 316 -24.95 -7.09 14.46
C TRP A 316 -23.99 -5.92 14.19
N PHE A 317 -24.48 -4.86 13.54
CA PHE A 317 -23.71 -3.66 13.27
C PHE A 317 -23.33 -2.93 14.57
N GLU A 318 -24.28 -2.72 15.48
CA GLU A 318 -24.05 -2.11 16.80
C GLU A 318 -23.03 -2.89 17.64
N ASN A 319 -22.98 -4.22 17.48
CA ASN A 319 -22.00 -5.09 18.14
C ASN A 319 -20.64 -5.15 17.41
N ASN A 320 -20.41 -4.29 16.42
CA ASN A 320 -19.21 -4.22 15.60
C ASN A 320 -18.91 -5.52 14.81
N ALA A 321 -19.91 -6.35 14.55
CA ALA A 321 -19.76 -7.61 13.81
C ALA A 321 -19.64 -7.38 12.28
N TYR A 322 -18.94 -6.32 11.87
CA TYR A 322 -18.78 -5.87 10.48
C TYR A 322 -18.27 -6.99 9.56
N SER A 323 -17.30 -7.78 10.02
CA SER A 323 -16.73 -8.86 9.23
C SER A 323 -17.73 -10.00 8.97
N LEU A 324 -18.67 -10.24 9.90
CA LEU A 324 -19.72 -11.23 9.74
C LEU A 324 -20.84 -10.69 8.83
N LEU A 325 -21.22 -9.42 8.97
CA LEU A 325 -22.19 -8.76 8.09
C LEU A 325 -21.73 -8.73 6.64
N ALA A 326 -20.46 -8.36 6.40
CA ALA A 326 -19.86 -8.40 5.07
C ALA A 326 -19.88 -9.82 4.50
N LEU A 327 -19.53 -10.83 5.31
CA LEU A 327 -19.60 -12.23 4.89
C LEU A 327 -21.04 -12.67 4.56
N ALA A 328 -22.01 -12.36 5.42
CA ALA A 328 -23.42 -12.68 5.21
C ALA A 328 -23.96 -12.07 3.92
N TYR A 329 -23.62 -10.81 3.66
CA TYR A 329 -23.97 -10.11 2.43
C TYR A 329 -23.37 -10.80 1.19
N GLN A 330 -22.08 -11.14 1.24
CA GLN A 330 -21.42 -11.82 0.13
C GLN A 330 -21.96 -13.23 -0.13
N GLN A 331 -22.49 -13.90 0.89
CA GLN A 331 -23.14 -15.20 0.75
C GLN A 331 -24.60 -15.10 0.30
N GLY A 332 -25.14 -13.89 0.08
CA GLY A 332 -26.50 -13.69 -0.39
C GLY A 332 -27.57 -14.06 0.65
N LEU A 333 -27.26 -13.89 1.95
CA LEU A 333 -28.21 -14.20 3.04
C LEU A 333 -29.28 -13.13 3.25
N PHE A 334 -29.17 -11.98 2.57
CA PHE A 334 -30.11 -10.88 2.67
C PHE A 334 -30.95 -10.78 1.41
N SER A 335 -32.24 -10.56 1.58
CA SER A 335 -33.15 -10.18 0.50
C SER A 335 -32.81 -8.80 -0.06
N GLU A 336 -33.30 -8.50 -1.26
CA GLU A 336 -33.12 -7.18 -1.88
C GLU A 336 -33.67 -6.04 -1.02
N ASN A 337 -34.79 -6.29 -0.30
CA ASN A 337 -35.39 -5.31 0.60
C ASN A 337 -34.50 -5.05 1.81
N GLU A 338 -33.99 -6.10 2.46
CA GLU A 338 -33.08 -5.96 3.61
C GLU A 338 -31.81 -5.20 3.23
N VAL A 339 -31.24 -5.48 2.05
CA VAL A 339 -30.10 -4.72 1.53
C VAL A 339 -30.45 -3.26 1.31
N LYS A 340 -31.61 -2.96 0.70
CA LYS A 340 -32.05 -1.59 0.43
C LYS A 340 -32.28 -0.78 1.70
N GLU A 341 -32.82 -1.41 2.74
CA GLU A 341 -33.10 -0.76 4.03
C GLU A 341 -31.82 -0.50 4.84
N ASN A 342 -30.75 -1.30 4.65
CA ASN A 342 -29.52 -1.28 5.45
C ASN A 342 -28.25 -0.97 4.62
N LEU A 343 -28.38 -0.13 3.58
CA LEU A 343 -27.27 0.17 2.66
C LEU A 343 -26.03 0.73 3.39
N PHE A 344 -26.21 1.56 4.42
CA PHE A 344 -25.09 2.18 5.14
C PHE A 344 -24.30 1.15 5.94
N GLU A 345 -24.98 0.33 6.73
CA GLU A 345 -24.41 -0.68 7.61
C GLU A 345 -23.62 -1.72 6.81
N LEU A 346 -24.18 -2.15 5.68
CA LEU A 346 -23.55 -3.09 4.76
C LEU A 346 -22.35 -2.45 4.04
N ALA A 347 -22.48 -1.22 3.52
CA ALA A 347 -21.38 -0.50 2.86
C ALA A 347 -20.20 -0.26 3.81
N TYR A 348 -20.50 0.13 5.05
CA TYR A 348 -19.50 0.32 6.10
C TYR A 348 -18.79 -0.99 6.42
N SER A 349 -19.56 -2.07 6.59
CA SER A 349 -19.02 -3.40 6.88
C SER A 349 -18.08 -3.89 5.77
N LEU A 350 -18.48 -3.74 4.50
CA LEU A 350 -17.67 -4.08 3.33
C LEU A 350 -16.40 -3.23 3.25
N LYS A 351 -16.50 -1.92 3.52
CA LYS A 351 -15.34 -1.02 3.54
C LYS A 351 -14.34 -1.41 4.62
N ASN A 352 -14.82 -1.85 5.79
CA ASN A 352 -13.97 -2.34 6.89
C ASN A 352 -13.22 -3.62 6.51
N GLU A 353 -13.83 -4.46 5.68
CA GLU A 353 -13.23 -5.68 5.11
C GLU A 353 -12.42 -5.43 3.82
N ASN A 354 -12.08 -4.18 3.51
CA ASN A 354 -11.34 -3.75 2.30
C ASN A 354 -12.03 -4.09 0.96
N GLN A 355 -13.34 -4.34 0.97
CA GLN A 355 -14.13 -4.61 -0.23
C GLN A 355 -14.64 -3.30 -0.84
N HIS A 356 -13.69 -2.45 -1.23
CA HIS A 356 -13.95 -1.05 -1.57
C HIS A 356 -14.87 -0.84 -2.78
N ALA A 357 -14.80 -1.72 -3.79
CA ALA A 357 -15.64 -1.60 -4.99
C ALA A 357 -17.12 -1.79 -4.67
N GLU A 358 -17.45 -2.82 -3.89
CA GLU A 358 -18.83 -3.12 -3.50
C GLU A 358 -19.35 -2.13 -2.45
N ALA A 359 -18.50 -1.76 -1.48
CA ALA A 359 -18.83 -0.71 -0.52
C ALA A 359 -19.19 0.61 -1.22
N ARG A 360 -18.42 1.02 -2.22
CA ARG A 360 -18.71 2.20 -3.05
C ARG A 360 -20.06 2.07 -3.74
N ARG A 361 -20.36 0.93 -4.35
CA ARG A 361 -21.65 0.68 -5.02
C ARG A 361 -22.83 0.90 -4.06
N LEU A 362 -22.73 0.38 -2.83
CA LEU A 362 -23.78 0.54 -1.82
C LEU A 362 -23.87 1.98 -1.29
N TYR A 363 -22.76 2.67 -1.07
CA TYR A 363 -22.78 4.10 -0.72
C TYR A 363 -23.39 4.96 -1.84
N GLU A 364 -23.05 4.70 -3.10
CA GLU A 364 -23.63 5.40 -4.24
C GLU A 364 -25.14 5.15 -4.35
N ALA A 365 -25.58 3.90 -4.16
CA ALA A 365 -27.01 3.57 -4.10
C ALA A 365 -27.72 4.30 -2.95
N LEU A 366 -27.10 4.39 -1.77
CA LEU A 366 -27.63 5.12 -0.62
C LEU A 366 -27.78 6.61 -0.91
N LEU A 367 -26.81 7.21 -1.59
CA LEU A 367 -26.83 8.64 -1.93
C LEU A 367 -27.82 9.00 -3.05
N ILE A 368 -28.26 8.03 -3.86
CA ILE A 368 -29.38 8.24 -4.78
C ILE A 368 -30.69 8.43 -4.00
N GLU A 369 -30.94 7.59 -2.99
CA GLU A 369 -32.16 7.62 -2.17
C GLU A 369 -32.12 8.71 -1.09
N LYS A 370 -30.95 8.94 -0.49
CA LYS A 370 -30.70 9.91 0.59
C LYS A 370 -29.49 10.78 0.24
N PRO A 371 -29.63 11.78 -0.67
CA PRO A 371 -28.51 12.61 -1.14
C PRO A 371 -27.76 13.37 -0.04
N ASN A 372 -28.42 13.66 1.08
CA ASN A 372 -27.86 14.43 2.18
C ASN A 372 -27.36 13.56 3.35
N HIS A 373 -26.97 12.30 3.08
CA HIS A 373 -26.42 11.41 4.11
C HIS A 373 -24.91 11.70 4.32
N ASP A 374 -24.60 12.55 5.29
CA ASP A 374 -23.25 13.06 5.60
C ASP A 374 -22.20 11.94 5.84
N SER A 375 -22.53 10.93 6.63
CA SER A 375 -21.61 9.82 6.92
C SER A 375 -21.29 8.97 5.69
N ALA A 376 -22.27 8.75 4.81
CA ALA A 376 -22.08 8.03 3.55
C ALA A 376 -21.20 8.84 2.58
N LEU A 377 -21.45 10.15 2.45
CA LEU A 377 -20.62 11.07 1.67
C LEU A 377 -19.16 11.03 2.15
N ASN A 378 -18.93 11.14 3.46
CA ASN A 378 -17.58 11.09 4.03
C ASN A 378 -16.90 9.74 3.79
N ASN A 379 -17.60 8.61 4.00
CA ASN A 379 -17.00 7.29 3.80
C ASN A 379 -16.73 6.99 2.32
N LEU A 380 -17.60 7.42 1.41
CA LEU A 380 -17.38 7.32 -0.03
C LEU A 380 -16.18 8.20 -0.47
N ALA A 381 -16.07 9.42 0.08
CA ALA A 381 -14.94 10.31 -0.16
C ALA A 381 -13.60 9.71 0.30
N VAL A 382 -13.59 8.98 1.43
CA VAL A 382 -12.40 8.23 1.87
C VAL A 382 -11.99 7.19 0.84
N ILE A 383 -12.94 6.46 0.23
CA ILE A 383 -12.64 5.50 -0.84
C ILE A 383 -12.04 6.23 -2.06
N TYR A 384 -12.66 7.31 -2.51
CA TYR A 384 -12.13 8.10 -3.64
C TYR A 384 -10.71 8.65 -3.37
N ARG A 385 -10.42 9.10 -2.15
CA ARG A 385 -9.11 9.64 -1.77
C ARG A 385 -8.05 8.56 -1.65
N ASP A 386 -8.35 7.50 -0.89
CA ASP A 386 -7.34 6.56 -0.44
C ASP A 386 -7.16 5.38 -1.41
N VAL A 387 -8.21 4.98 -2.11
CA VAL A 387 -8.20 3.85 -3.05
C VAL A 387 -8.05 4.34 -4.49
N ASP A 388 -8.96 5.21 -4.96
CA ASP A 388 -8.99 5.61 -6.37
C ASP A 388 -7.99 6.72 -6.71
N LYS A 389 -7.49 7.42 -5.69
CA LYS A 389 -6.68 8.64 -5.83
C LYS A 389 -7.37 9.74 -6.64
N ASN A 390 -8.71 9.74 -6.66
CA ASN A 390 -9.50 10.80 -7.28
C ASN A 390 -9.78 11.89 -6.25
N TYR A 391 -8.80 12.77 -6.08
CA TYR A 391 -8.81 13.78 -5.02
C TYR A 391 -9.88 14.84 -5.23
N GLU A 392 -10.23 15.18 -6.47
CA GLU A 392 -11.28 16.15 -6.81
C GLU A 392 -12.65 15.65 -6.40
N LYS A 393 -13.01 14.39 -6.72
CA LYS A 393 -14.26 13.78 -6.26
C LYS A 393 -14.28 13.66 -4.74
N ALA A 394 -13.18 13.19 -4.14
CA ALA A 394 -13.08 13.09 -2.70
C ALA A 394 -13.28 14.45 -2.02
N LEU A 395 -12.66 15.51 -2.54
CA LEU A 395 -12.82 16.87 -2.04
C LEU A 395 -14.29 17.32 -2.09
N ALA A 396 -14.95 17.14 -3.23
CA ALA A 396 -16.35 17.54 -3.41
C ALA A 396 -17.26 16.85 -2.38
N TYR A 397 -17.09 15.54 -2.17
CA TYR A 397 -17.89 14.80 -1.19
C TYR A 397 -17.55 15.15 0.27
N PHE A 398 -16.27 15.37 0.60
CA PHE A 398 -15.90 15.86 1.94
C PHE A 398 -16.45 17.26 2.24
N GLU A 399 -16.47 18.15 1.24
CA GLU A 399 -17.05 19.50 1.40
C GLU A 399 -18.57 19.42 1.61
N GLN A 400 -19.28 18.56 0.89
CA GLN A 400 -20.70 18.31 1.12
C GLN A 400 -20.96 17.75 2.53
N ALA A 401 -20.22 16.72 2.95
CA ALA A 401 -20.36 16.14 4.28
C ALA A 401 -20.10 17.17 5.40
N ALA A 402 -19.03 17.97 5.28
CA ALA A 402 -18.71 19.01 6.26
C ALA A 402 -19.71 20.19 6.26
N THR A 403 -20.39 20.44 5.15
CA THR A 403 -21.47 21.44 5.07
C THR A 403 -22.73 20.96 5.76
N LEU A 404 -23.08 19.68 5.59
CA LEU A 404 -24.26 19.06 6.20
C LEU A 404 -24.11 18.94 7.73
N ASN A 405 -22.90 18.62 8.21
CA ASN A 405 -22.60 18.51 9.63
C ASN A 405 -21.30 19.26 10.00
N PRO A 406 -21.38 20.59 10.22
CA PRO A 406 -20.21 21.42 10.52
C PRO A 406 -19.58 21.16 11.89
N SER A 407 -20.28 20.47 12.80
CA SER A 407 -19.73 20.10 14.11
C SER A 407 -18.82 18.87 14.06
N GLU A 408 -18.94 18.02 13.04
CA GLU A 408 -18.20 16.76 12.96
C GLU A 408 -16.71 16.99 12.61
N GLU A 409 -15.84 16.70 13.58
CA GLU A 409 -14.41 16.97 13.49
C GLU A 409 -13.70 15.99 12.53
N ILE A 410 -14.22 14.76 12.39
CA ILE A 410 -13.70 13.79 11.42
C ILE A 410 -13.80 14.34 10.00
N TYR A 411 -14.90 15.01 9.67
CA TYR A 411 -15.14 15.54 8.32
C TYR A 411 -14.20 16.71 8.01
N LYS A 412 -14.01 17.62 8.97
CA LYS A 412 -13.03 18.72 8.84
C LYS A 412 -11.61 18.21 8.66
N ASN A 413 -11.21 17.20 9.43
CA ASN A 413 -9.89 16.60 9.33
C ASN A 413 -9.67 15.93 7.98
N ASN A 414 -10.64 15.15 7.50
CA ASN A 414 -10.59 14.54 6.18
C ASN A 414 -10.54 15.57 5.06
N LEU A 415 -11.32 16.64 5.16
CA LEU A 415 -11.33 17.75 4.21
C LEU A 415 -9.97 18.47 4.17
N ARG A 416 -9.43 18.86 5.33
CA ARG A 416 -8.10 19.50 5.45
C ARG A 416 -7.02 18.62 4.84
N LYS A 417 -6.97 17.34 5.23
CA LYS A 417 -6.00 16.36 4.70
C LYS A 417 -6.07 16.26 3.18
N THR A 418 -7.29 16.24 2.63
CA THR A 418 -7.50 16.16 1.17
C THR A 418 -7.05 17.44 0.46
N LYS A 419 -7.33 18.62 1.02
CA LYS A 419 -6.83 19.91 0.50
C LYS A 419 -5.30 19.99 0.51
N GLU A 420 -4.66 19.49 1.56
CA GLU A 420 -3.19 19.40 1.65
C GLU A 420 -2.60 18.45 0.60
N ILE A 421 -3.22 17.28 0.38
CA ILE A 421 -2.81 16.35 -0.67
C ILE A 421 -2.93 17.01 -2.04
N ILE A 422 -4.07 17.63 -2.38
CA ILE A 422 -4.28 18.31 -3.66
C ILE A 422 -3.24 19.42 -3.85
N LYS A 423 -2.97 20.21 -2.81
CA LYS A 423 -1.93 21.24 -2.86
C LYS A 423 -0.55 20.63 -3.13
N ARG A 424 -0.19 19.56 -2.42
CA ARG A 424 1.08 18.85 -2.58
C ARG A 424 1.24 18.28 -3.98
N GLU A 425 0.19 17.68 -4.56
CA GLU A 425 0.21 17.14 -5.91
C GLU A 425 0.33 18.24 -6.97
N LYS A 426 -0.37 19.38 -6.80
CA LYS A 426 -0.22 20.55 -7.69
C LYS A 426 1.19 21.15 -7.62
N GLU A 427 1.81 21.17 -6.45
CA GLU A 427 3.17 21.67 -6.24
C GLU A 427 4.25 20.63 -6.61
N LYS A 428 3.88 19.36 -6.85
CA LYS A 428 4.81 18.26 -7.10
C LYS A 428 5.78 18.54 -8.25
N PRO A 429 5.34 18.97 -9.46
CA PRO A 429 6.27 19.26 -10.56
C PRO A 429 7.30 20.33 -10.22
N LYS A 430 6.88 21.41 -9.55
CA LYS A 430 7.77 22.48 -9.12
C LYS A 430 8.77 21.98 -8.07
N ARG A 431 8.32 21.20 -7.09
CA ARG A 431 9.18 20.59 -6.07
C ARG A 431 10.21 19.65 -6.69
N GLN A 432 9.80 18.80 -7.63
CA GLN A 432 10.71 17.90 -8.35
C GLN A 432 11.80 18.71 -9.06
N ILE A 433 11.43 19.76 -9.78
CA ILE A 433 12.39 20.65 -10.46
C ILE A 433 13.31 21.33 -9.44
N ASP A 434 12.77 21.87 -8.34
CA ASP A 434 13.57 22.48 -7.28
C ASP A 434 14.56 21.48 -6.65
N ASN A 435 14.11 20.25 -6.37
CA ASN A 435 14.96 19.18 -5.86
C ASN A 435 16.08 18.86 -6.86
N TYR A 436 15.76 18.71 -8.15
CA TYR A 436 16.75 18.48 -9.19
C TYR A 436 17.82 19.59 -9.21
N PHE A 437 17.45 20.86 -9.17
CA PHE A 437 18.45 21.93 -9.26
C PHE A 437 19.21 22.19 -7.95
N LYS A 438 18.52 22.15 -6.81
CA LYS A 438 19.06 22.58 -5.50
C LYS A 438 19.62 21.44 -4.66
N GLN A 439 19.11 20.22 -4.83
CA GLN A 439 19.41 19.09 -3.92
C GLN A 439 20.16 17.95 -4.60
N THR A 440 20.34 17.97 -5.93
CA THR A 440 21.16 16.95 -6.60
C THR A 440 22.59 17.42 -6.85
N ASP A 441 23.54 16.49 -6.66
CA ASP A 441 24.94 16.68 -7.01
C ASP A 441 25.23 16.34 -8.49
N LYS A 442 26.48 16.51 -8.91
CA LYS A 442 26.91 16.24 -10.30
C LYS A 442 26.73 14.78 -10.70
N GLN A 443 26.87 13.85 -9.76
CA GLN A 443 26.76 12.41 -10.03
C GLN A 443 25.30 12.00 -10.23
N GLN A 444 24.41 12.50 -9.40
CA GLN A 444 22.96 12.29 -9.50
C GLN A 444 22.38 12.89 -10.78
N LYS A 445 22.85 14.07 -11.19
CA LYS A 445 22.49 14.66 -12.50
C LYS A 445 22.98 13.80 -13.67
N SER A 446 24.17 13.22 -13.56
CA SER A 446 24.70 12.28 -14.56
C SER A 446 23.86 11.00 -14.67
N ILE A 447 23.36 10.47 -13.56
CA ILE A 447 22.42 9.33 -13.57
C ILE A 447 21.10 9.72 -14.25
N CYS A 448 20.54 10.89 -13.94
CA CYS A 448 19.33 11.38 -14.61
C CYS A 448 19.54 11.50 -16.13
N PHE A 449 20.69 12.02 -16.57
CA PHE A 449 21.01 12.11 -18.00
C PHE A 449 21.21 10.73 -18.65
N THR A 450 21.84 9.80 -17.94
CA THR A 450 21.96 8.40 -18.39
C THR A 450 20.57 7.79 -18.61
N LEU A 451 19.65 7.95 -17.65
CA LEU A 451 18.27 7.47 -17.77
C LEU A 451 17.53 8.10 -18.93
N TYR A 452 17.72 9.41 -19.18
CA TYR A 452 17.16 10.08 -20.35
C TYR A 452 17.69 9.48 -21.66
N LYS A 453 18.99 9.22 -21.77
CA LYS A 453 19.58 8.60 -22.97
C LYS A 453 19.16 7.15 -23.20
N LEU A 454 18.65 6.48 -22.17
CA LEU A 454 18.15 5.11 -22.24
C LEU A 454 16.62 5.04 -22.34
N GLU A 455 15.93 6.19 -22.48
CA GLU A 455 14.46 6.20 -22.42
C GLU A 455 13.78 5.38 -23.52
N ASP A 456 14.46 5.25 -24.68
CA ASP A 456 14.03 4.47 -25.84
C ASP A 456 14.21 2.94 -25.66
N PHE A 457 14.91 2.50 -24.61
CA PHE A 457 15.03 1.07 -24.32
C PHE A 457 13.69 0.56 -23.78
N ASP A 458 13.25 -0.60 -24.27
CA ASP A 458 12.02 -1.25 -23.80
C ASP A 458 12.00 -1.37 -22.28
N LYS A 459 13.13 -1.78 -21.70
CA LYS A 459 13.34 -1.88 -20.25
C LYS A 459 14.74 -1.40 -19.86
N VAL A 460 14.82 -0.50 -18.89
CA VAL A 460 16.09 0.03 -18.34
C VAL A 460 16.33 -0.57 -16.97
N THR A 461 17.25 -1.51 -16.88
CA THR A 461 17.63 -2.16 -15.63
C THR A 461 18.77 -1.42 -14.93
N THR A 462 19.04 -1.75 -13.68
CA THR A 462 20.21 -1.22 -12.97
C THR A 462 21.50 -1.64 -13.68
N GLU A 463 21.57 -2.84 -14.26
CA GLU A 463 22.72 -3.34 -15.00
C GLU A 463 23.01 -2.53 -16.26
N ASP A 464 21.98 -2.08 -16.98
CA ASP A 464 22.13 -1.22 -18.16
C ASP A 464 22.77 0.13 -17.79
N ILE A 465 22.33 0.71 -16.67
CA ILE A 465 22.91 1.95 -16.13
C ILE A 465 24.35 1.72 -15.72
N GLU A 466 24.67 0.57 -15.11
CA GLU A 466 26.05 0.21 -14.76
C GLU A 466 26.92 0.07 -15.99
N ASN A 467 26.45 -0.58 -17.06
CA ASN A 467 27.24 -0.85 -18.26
C ASN A 467 27.67 0.43 -18.99
N ILE A 468 26.85 1.48 -18.92
CA ILE A 468 27.03 2.70 -19.70
C ILE A 468 27.66 3.82 -18.87
N SER A 469 27.44 3.82 -17.56
CA SER A 469 27.98 4.82 -16.63
C SER A 469 29.22 4.33 -15.87
N SER A 470 29.87 5.24 -15.14
CA SER A 470 30.95 4.89 -14.23
C SER A 470 30.47 4.38 -12.86
N PHE A 471 29.15 4.29 -12.63
CA PHE A 471 28.56 3.87 -11.35
C PHE A 471 28.39 2.35 -11.31
N LYS A 472 28.71 1.72 -10.18
CA LYS A 472 28.68 0.25 -10.03
C LYS A 472 28.14 -0.19 -8.67
N GLY A 473 27.39 -1.30 -8.66
CA GLY A 473 26.90 -2.01 -7.50
C GLY A 473 26.12 -1.14 -6.52
N ASN A 474 26.33 -1.38 -5.22
CA ASN A 474 25.64 -0.68 -4.13
C ASN A 474 25.77 0.85 -4.19
N TYR A 475 26.82 1.37 -4.83
CA TYR A 475 27.00 2.81 -4.97
C TYR A 475 25.96 3.42 -5.91
N LEU A 476 25.66 2.76 -7.03
CA LEU A 476 24.59 3.18 -7.93
C LEU A 476 23.22 3.07 -7.24
N GLN A 477 22.95 1.96 -6.56
CA GLN A 477 21.66 1.74 -5.91
C GLN A 477 21.35 2.82 -4.87
N LYS A 478 22.33 3.24 -4.07
CA LYS A 478 22.15 4.35 -3.11
C LYS A 478 21.72 5.66 -3.79
N HIS A 479 22.26 5.97 -4.96
CA HIS A 479 21.88 7.15 -5.71
C HIS A 479 20.49 7.01 -6.34
N LEU A 480 20.15 5.84 -6.87
CA LEU A 480 18.80 5.55 -7.40
C LEU A 480 17.74 5.69 -6.30
N ASP A 481 17.97 5.10 -5.12
CA ASP A 481 17.05 5.22 -3.97
C ASP A 481 16.91 6.68 -3.51
N HIS A 482 18.00 7.45 -3.56
CA HIS A 482 17.97 8.86 -3.19
C HIS A 482 17.17 9.69 -4.21
N LEU A 483 17.43 9.49 -5.51
CA LEU A 483 16.70 10.14 -6.60
C LEU A 483 15.20 9.79 -6.57
N GLN A 484 14.86 8.54 -6.25
CA GLN A 484 13.48 8.08 -6.12
C GLN A 484 12.79 8.72 -4.91
N ARG A 485 13.46 8.83 -3.76
CA ARG A 485 12.92 9.54 -2.58
C ARG A 485 12.69 11.03 -2.83
N MET A 486 13.51 11.65 -3.67
CA MET A 486 13.29 13.02 -4.13
C MET A 486 12.20 13.16 -5.20
N GLU A 487 11.56 12.05 -5.57
CA GLU A 487 10.54 11.95 -6.63
C GLU A 487 11.07 12.42 -7.98
N LEU A 488 12.34 12.18 -8.31
CA LEU A 488 12.92 12.57 -9.60
C LEU A 488 12.89 11.44 -10.64
N ILE A 489 12.91 10.20 -10.15
CA ILE A 489 12.84 8.97 -10.93
C ILE A 489 11.86 8.01 -10.27
N TYR A 490 11.39 7.03 -11.03
CA TYR A 490 10.60 5.92 -10.52
C TYR A 490 10.99 4.61 -11.20
N TYR A 491 10.61 3.48 -10.61
CA TYR A 491 10.76 2.17 -11.20
C TYR A 491 9.40 1.65 -11.65
N HIS A 492 9.31 1.19 -12.90
CA HIS A 492 8.13 0.55 -13.47
C HIS A 492 8.43 -0.93 -13.72
N ASP A 493 7.51 -1.84 -13.43
CA ASP A 493 7.78 -3.28 -13.53
C ASP A 493 8.17 -3.72 -14.96
N ASP A 494 7.43 -3.25 -15.97
CA ASP A 494 7.73 -3.56 -17.38
C ASP A 494 8.86 -2.73 -17.97
N LYS A 495 8.93 -1.43 -17.66
CA LYS A 495 9.87 -0.49 -18.30
C LYS A 495 11.18 -0.28 -17.52
N GLY A 496 11.26 -0.70 -16.27
CA GLY A 496 12.42 -0.45 -15.41
C GLY A 496 12.52 1.01 -14.94
N TRP A 497 13.73 1.52 -14.75
CA TRP A 497 13.97 2.89 -14.25
C TRP A 497 13.57 3.95 -15.28
N ARG A 498 12.83 4.97 -14.83
CA ARG A 498 12.36 6.09 -15.65
C ARG A 498 12.46 7.41 -14.92
N LEU A 499 12.60 8.49 -15.68
CA LEU A 499 12.52 9.85 -15.17
C LEU A 499 11.06 10.25 -14.98
N GLU A 500 10.79 11.02 -13.93
CA GLU A 500 9.53 11.74 -13.80
C GLU A 500 9.41 12.80 -14.90
N GLU A 501 8.22 12.98 -15.46
CA GLU A 501 7.97 13.82 -16.64
C GLU A 501 8.58 15.23 -16.56
N PRO A 502 8.40 15.99 -15.44
CA PRO A 502 8.94 17.34 -15.34
C PRO A 502 10.48 17.36 -15.33
N ILE A 503 11.10 16.28 -14.86
CA ILE A 503 12.55 16.13 -14.86
C ILE A 503 13.04 15.73 -16.24
N ARG A 504 12.35 14.82 -16.93
CA ARG A 504 12.67 14.45 -18.31
C ARG A 504 12.74 15.68 -19.21
N GLU A 505 11.73 16.55 -19.17
CA GLU A 505 11.72 17.80 -19.95
C GLU A 505 12.90 18.71 -19.63
N LYS A 506 13.26 18.83 -18.34
CA LYS A 506 14.42 19.65 -17.93
C LYS A 506 15.75 19.05 -18.34
N VAL A 507 15.91 17.73 -18.23
CA VAL A 507 17.13 17.03 -18.67
C VAL A 507 17.27 17.12 -20.19
N ALA A 508 16.20 16.97 -20.95
CA ALA A 508 16.19 17.12 -22.41
C ALA A 508 16.71 18.50 -22.86
N SER A 509 16.40 19.56 -22.12
CA SER A 509 16.86 20.93 -22.42
C SER A 509 18.35 21.19 -22.11
N TYR A 510 19.02 20.26 -21.41
CA TYR A 510 20.41 20.39 -20.96
C TYR A 510 21.28 19.27 -21.58
N VAL A 511 21.90 19.53 -22.73
CA VAL A 511 22.90 18.63 -23.32
C VAL A 511 24.28 19.00 -22.76
N ASP A 512 24.89 18.13 -21.94
CA ASP A 512 26.31 18.25 -21.56
C ASP A 512 27.18 17.50 -22.59
N PRO A 513 27.90 18.20 -23.49
CA PRO A 513 28.71 17.56 -24.54
C PRO A 513 29.83 16.67 -23.98
N LYS A 514 30.28 16.93 -22.75
CA LYS A 514 31.31 16.11 -22.10
C LYS A 514 30.76 14.76 -21.67
N LEU A 515 29.54 14.75 -21.14
CA LEU A 515 28.86 13.53 -20.69
C LEU A 515 28.44 12.68 -21.89
N GLU A 516 27.99 13.32 -22.97
CA GLU A 516 27.66 12.64 -24.23
C GLU A 516 28.86 11.88 -24.82
N ARG A 517 30.06 12.48 -24.82
CA ARG A 517 31.29 11.80 -25.25
C ARG A 517 31.64 10.59 -24.37
N GLN A 518 31.39 10.66 -23.06
CA GLN A 518 31.64 9.54 -22.14
C GLN A 518 30.68 8.38 -22.39
N ILE A 519 29.41 8.66 -22.63
CA ILE A 519 28.40 7.64 -22.97
C ILE A 519 28.77 6.94 -24.28
N ILE A 520 29.13 7.70 -25.32
CA ILE A 520 29.55 7.13 -26.61
C ILE A 520 30.76 6.21 -26.44
N ARG A 521 31.75 6.61 -25.62
CA ARG A 521 32.95 5.81 -25.36
C ARG A 521 32.66 4.44 -24.73
N ASN A 522 31.66 4.36 -23.85
CA ASN A 522 31.34 3.13 -23.12
C ASN A 522 30.29 2.27 -23.82
N ASN A 523 29.60 2.81 -24.84
CA ASN A 523 28.56 2.11 -25.55
C ASN A 523 29.14 1.24 -26.68
N GLN A 524 29.13 -0.09 -26.48
CA GLN A 524 29.64 -1.07 -27.45
C GLN A 524 28.83 -1.15 -28.75
N ALA A 525 27.61 -0.59 -28.79
CA ALA A 525 26.79 -0.57 -30.00
C ALA A 525 27.15 0.57 -30.97
N ILE A 526 27.89 1.59 -30.50
CA ILE A 526 28.26 2.74 -31.32
C ILE A 526 29.57 2.43 -32.06
N MET A 527 29.48 2.29 -33.38
CA MET A 527 30.59 1.89 -34.26
C MET A 527 31.49 3.06 -34.71
N TYR A 528 31.28 4.26 -34.17
CA TYR A 528 32.09 5.45 -34.46
C TYR A 528 32.63 6.06 -33.16
N ARG A 529 33.74 6.79 -33.26
CA ARG A 529 34.41 7.39 -32.10
C ARG A 529 34.60 8.90 -32.25
N PRO A 530 34.55 9.69 -31.16
CA PRO A 530 34.90 11.09 -31.21
C PRO A 530 36.39 11.26 -31.56
N ILE A 531 36.70 12.33 -32.30
CA ILE A 531 38.08 12.66 -32.72
C ILE A 531 38.93 13.08 -31.51
N PHE A 532 38.33 13.81 -30.56
CA PHE A 532 38.97 14.26 -29.33
C PHE A 532 38.19 13.73 -28.12
N TYR A 533 38.90 13.22 -27.11
CA TYR A 533 38.30 12.74 -25.87
C TYR A 533 38.52 13.72 -24.72
N HIS A 534 39.62 14.47 -24.75
CA HIS A 534 40.01 15.38 -23.69
C HIS A 534 39.87 16.84 -24.13
N GLU A 535 39.42 17.70 -23.21
CA GLU A 535 39.25 19.14 -23.48
C GLU A 535 40.58 19.81 -23.86
N SER A 536 41.70 19.28 -23.38
CA SER A 536 43.02 19.79 -23.70
C SER A 536 43.47 19.49 -25.14
N GLU A 537 43.03 18.39 -25.74
CA GLU A 537 43.26 18.11 -27.17
C GLU A 537 42.46 19.07 -28.05
N ILE A 538 41.22 19.38 -27.63
CA ILE A 538 40.36 20.36 -28.30
C ILE A 538 40.98 21.75 -28.24
N ASN A 539 41.51 22.15 -27.08
CA ASN A 539 42.18 23.44 -26.92
C ASN A 539 43.45 23.53 -27.76
N LEU A 540 44.30 22.49 -27.74
CA LEU A 540 45.48 22.40 -28.60
C LEU A 540 45.12 22.54 -30.09
N TYR A 541 44.10 21.80 -30.55
CA TYR A 541 43.62 21.89 -31.93
C TYR A 541 43.15 23.30 -32.29
N ARG A 542 42.40 23.96 -31.41
CA ARG A 542 41.93 25.36 -31.61
C ARG A 542 43.09 26.34 -31.72
N VAL A 543 44.10 26.22 -30.86
CA VAL A 543 45.31 27.06 -30.92
C VAL A 543 46.06 26.85 -32.24
N LEU A 544 46.20 25.60 -32.70
CA LEU A 544 46.87 25.31 -33.98
C LEU A 544 46.11 25.90 -35.17
N LEU A 545 44.77 25.82 -35.18
CA LEU A 545 43.95 26.50 -36.20
C LEU A 545 44.14 28.03 -36.17
N GLU A 546 44.33 28.61 -35.00
CA GLU A 546 44.57 30.05 -34.84
C GLU A 546 45.97 30.47 -35.35
N LEU A 547 47.01 29.67 -35.09
CA LEU A 547 48.37 29.95 -35.52
C LEU A 547 48.61 29.62 -37.00
N PHE A 548 47.90 28.64 -37.55
CA PHE A 548 48.04 28.18 -38.94
C PHE A 548 46.70 28.24 -39.73
N PRO A 549 46.05 29.40 -39.86
CA PRO A 549 44.69 29.48 -40.43
C PRO A 549 44.60 29.20 -41.94
N GLN A 550 45.71 29.25 -42.66
CA GLN A 550 45.80 28.97 -44.11
C GLN A 550 46.36 27.58 -44.42
N HIS A 551 46.40 26.70 -43.41
CA HIS A 551 46.91 25.34 -43.52
C HIS A 551 45.83 24.33 -43.15
N PHE A 552 45.98 23.08 -43.61
CA PHE A 552 45.19 22.00 -43.03
C PHE A 552 45.86 21.52 -41.74
N VAL A 553 45.08 21.48 -40.66
CA VAL A 553 45.50 20.91 -39.37
C VAL A 553 44.79 19.57 -39.19
N PHE A 554 45.53 18.47 -39.31
CA PHE A 554 44.97 17.13 -39.15
C PHE A 554 45.34 16.51 -37.81
N PRO A 555 44.37 16.11 -36.98
CA PRO A 555 44.63 15.37 -35.75
C PRO A 555 44.87 13.87 -35.99
N ASN A 556 45.63 13.21 -35.12
CA ASN A 556 45.83 11.76 -35.05
C ASN A 556 46.24 11.10 -36.38
N MET A 557 47.27 11.64 -37.04
CA MET A 557 47.69 11.21 -38.38
C MET A 557 48.67 10.03 -38.32
N ASP A 558 48.41 8.95 -39.07
CA ASP A 558 49.35 7.81 -39.22
C ASP A 558 50.67 8.26 -39.87
N LEU A 559 51.82 7.84 -39.33
CA LEU A 559 53.13 8.25 -39.87
C LEU A 559 53.33 7.79 -41.32
N LYS A 560 52.88 6.58 -41.68
CA LYS A 560 52.94 6.05 -43.04
C LYS A 560 52.16 6.88 -44.08
N THR A 561 51.24 7.73 -43.64
CA THR A 561 50.45 8.59 -44.52
C THR A 561 51.24 9.81 -44.97
N ILE A 562 52.13 10.32 -44.11
CA ILE A 562 52.89 11.56 -44.33
C ILE A 562 54.38 11.32 -44.60
N ILE A 563 54.88 10.10 -44.43
CA ILE A 563 56.26 9.69 -44.71
C ILE A 563 56.27 8.59 -45.77
N GLN A 564 57.11 8.74 -46.81
CA GLN A 564 57.24 7.75 -47.88
C GLN A 564 58.02 6.51 -47.41
N VAL A 565 57.29 5.42 -47.17
CA VAL A 565 57.82 4.17 -46.61
C VAL A 565 58.89 3.55 -47.51
N GLU A 566 58.67 3.58 -48.83
CA GLU A 566 59.58 3.00 -49.82
C GLU A 566 60.95 3.68 -49.83
N LYS A 567 61.00 4.96 -49.47
CA LYS A 567 62.24 5.73 -49.40
C LYS A 567 62.92 5.61 -48.05
N ILE A 568 62.17 5.75 -46.94
CA ILE A 568 62.75 5.78 -45.60
C ILE A 568 63.24 4.41 -45.13
N ARG A 569 62.66 3.30 -45.63
CA ARG A 569 63.01 1.92 -45.20
C ARG A 569 64.49 1.59 -45.39
N ASP A 570 65.18 2.24 -46.32
CA ASP A 570 66.60 2.02 -46.60
C ASP A 570 67.51 2.78 -45.61
N TYR A 571 66.93 3.69 -44.80
CA TYR A 571 67.63 4.57 -43.84
C TYR A 571 67.31 4.26 -42.37
N ILE A 572 66.38 3.37 -42.08
CA ILE A 572 65.97 2.99 -40.71
C ILE A 572 66.00 1.48 -40.51
N SER A 573 66.12 1.03 -39.25
CA SER A 573 66.13 -0.40 -38.94
C SER A 573 64.73 -1.04 -39.09
N SER A 574 64.69 -2.37 -39.22
CA SER A 574 63.41 -3.13 -39.29
C SER A 574 62.50 -2.86 -38.10
N ASP A 575 63.05 -2.65 -36.90
CA ASP A 575 62.28 -2.34 -35.69
C ASP A 575 61.63 -0.95 -35.76
N LEU A 576 62.32 0.04 -36.33
CA LEU A 576 61.76 1.38 -36.57
C LEU A 576 60.69 1.35 -37.68
N LEU A 577 60.89 0.52 -38.70
CA LEU A 577 59.93 0.34 -39.78
C LEU A 577 58.60 -0.26 -39.27
N ASP A 578 58.67 -1.29 -38.43
CA ASP A 578 57.48 -1.89 -37.80
C ASP A 578 56.74 -0.91 -36.88
N TYR A 579 57.48 -0.04 -36.19
CA TYR A 579 56.91 1.00 -35.36
C TYR A 579 56.24 2.09 -36.21
N LEU A 580 56.84 2.51 -37.34
CA LEU A 580 56.26 3.49 -38.27
C LEU A 580 54.87 3.08 -38.76
N PHE A 581 54.62 1.79 -39.01
CA PHE A 581 53.30 1.30 -39.44
C PHE A 581 52.20 1.38 -38.37
N LYS A 582 52.58 1.47 -37.10
CA LYS A 582 51.67 1.45 -35.94
C LYS A 582 51.60 2.80 -35.22
N ALA A 583 52.48 3.73 -35.58
CA ALA A 583 52.61 5.02 -34.92
C ALA A 583 51.77 6.10 -35.61
N HIS A 584 51.29 7.03 -34.79
CA HIS A 584 50.58 8.24 -35.22
C HIS A 584 51.31 9.46 -34.65
N VAL A 585 51.10 10.63 -35.24
CA VAL A 585 51.45 11.93 -34.67
C VAL A 585 50.19 12.69 -34.30
N ASP A 586 50.22 13.44 -33.20
CA ASP A 586 49.02 14.08 -32.67
C ASP A 586 48.45 15.11 -33.62
N PHE A 587 49.30 15.94 -34.24
CA PHE A 587 48.88 16.86 -35.29
C PHE A 587 49.90 16.98 -36.42
N ALA A 588 49.42 17.08 -37.65
CA ALA A 588 50.21 17.42 -38.82
C ALA A 588 49.66 18.69 -39.48
N ILE A 589 50.55 19.64 -39.78
CA ILE A 589 50.26 20.86 -40.52
C ILE A 589 50.65 20.63 -41.97
N ILE A 590 49.67 20.74 -42.87
CA ILE A 590 49.84 20.51 -44.30
C ILE A 590 49.66 21.83 -45.03
N ASP A 591 50.61 22.15 -45.90
CA ASP A 591 50.53 23.32 -46.77
C ASP A 591 49.38 23.14 -47.78
N THR A 592 48.53 24.16 -47.89
CA THR A 592 47.33 24.11 -48.75
C THR A 592 47.65 24.24 -50.24
N THR A 593 48.86 24.70 -50.58
CA THR A 593 49.29 24.88 -51.98
C THR A 593 49.94 23.62 -52.54
N SER A 594 50.89 23.06 -51.81
CA SER A 594 51.68 21.88 -52.21
C SER A 594 51.10 20.56 -51.70
N TYR A 595 50.18 20.60 -50.73
CA TYR A 595 49.64 19.43 -50.03
C TYR A 595 50.70 18.58 -49.32
N LEU A 596 51.89 19.16 -49.08
CA LEU A 596 52.98 18.50 -48.38
C LEU A 596 52.97 18.86 -46.89
N PRO A 597 53.37 17.94 -46.00
CA PRO A 597 53.53 18.24 -44.58
C PRO A 597 54.66 19.26 -44.38
N ILE A 598 54.44 20.23 -43.50
CA ILE A 598 55.44 21.26 -43.18
C ILE A 598 55.91 21.19 -41.72
N LEU A 599 55.02 20.82 -40.80
CA LEU A 599 55.30 20.72 -39.37
C LEU A 599 54.43 19.61 -38.77
N THR A 600 54.93 18.96 -37.73
CA THR A 600 54.14 18.03 -36.93
C THR A 600 54.29 18.34 -35.45
N PHE A 601 53.23 18.09 -34.68
CA PHE A 601 53.19 18.36 -33.25
C PHE A 601 52.86 17.08 -32.48
N GLU A 602 53.59 16.84 -31.41
CA GLU A 602 53.32 15.78 -30.44
C GLU A 602 53.12 16.38 -29.06
N LYS A 603 52.12 15.86 -28.35
CA LYS A 603 51.86 16.14 -26.96
C LYS A 603 52.68 15.21 -26.08
N ASP A 604 53.57 15.78 -25.30
CA ASP A 604 54.36 15.06 -24.31
C ASP A 604 53.67 15.11 -22.93
N SER A 605 53.34 13.94 -22.37
CA SER A 605 52.83 13.82 -20.99
C SER A 605 53.98 13.76 -19.98
N GLU A 606 53.75 14.17 -18.72
CA GLU A 606 54.75 14.09 -17.64
C GLU A 606 55.32 12.67 -17.38
N TYR A 607 54.65 11.62 -17.84
CA TYR A 607 55.05 10.21 -17.66
C TYR A 607 56.03 9.68 -18.72
N GLN A 608 56.61 10.53 -19.55
CA GLN A 608 57.46 10.08 -20.66
C GLN A 608 58.80 9.45 -20.24
N ASP A 609 59.13 9.50 -18.96
CA ASP A 609 60.32 8.89 -18.36
C ASP A 609 60.13 7.41 -17.96
N THR A 610 58.94 6.83 -18.13
CA THR A 610 58.67 5.40 -17.87
C THR A 610 58.73 4.54 -19.13
N GLU A 611 59.25 3.31 -19.02
CA GLU A 611 59.16 2.30 -20.09
C GLU A 611 57.72 1.78 -20.21
N PRO A 612 57.16 1.57 -21.43
CA PRO A 612 57.79 1.65 -22.76
C PRO A 612 57.67 3.02 -23.47
N GLN A 613 57.05 4.03 -22.84
CA GLN A 613 56.79 5.33 -23.47
C GLN A 613 58.08 6.06 -23.84
N LYS A 614 59.13 5.90 -23.03
CA LYS A 614 60.49 6.40 -23.30
C LYS A 614 61.08 5.80 -24.59
N SER A 615 61.03 4.47 -24.72
CA SER A 615 61.50 3.74 -25.92
C SER A 615 60.72 4.16 -27.18
N ASN A 616 59.40 4.28 -27.10
CA ASN A 616 58.55 4.71 -28.22
C ASN A 616 58.82 6.15 -28.66
N ALA A 617 59.10 7.06 -27.72
CA ALA A 617 59.48 8.44 -28.03
C ALA A 617 60.81 8.51 -28.79
N VAL A 618 61.80 7.69 -28.38
CA VAL A 618 63.10 7.58 -29.07
C VAL A 618 62.93 7.06 -30.50
N LYS A 619 62.14 6.00 -30.69
CA LYS A 619 61.84 5.45 -32.02
C LYS A 619 61.16 6.49 -32.93
N LYS A 620 60.18 7.22 -32.39
CA LYS A 620 59.48 8.28 -33.12
C LYS A 620 60.45 9.40 -33.55
N ASN A 621 61.33 9.85 -32.65
CA ASN A 621 62.32 10.88 -32.98
C ASN A 621 63.28 10.41 -34.09
N ALA A 622 63.76 9.18 -34.02
CA ALA A 622 64.65 8.62 -35.05
C ALA A 622 63.97 8.57 -36.44
N ILE A 623 62.67 8.25 -36.49
CA ILE A 623 61.88 8.25 -37.73
C ILE A 623 61.73 9.66 -38.30
N PHE A 624 61.33 10.64 -37.48
CA PHE A 624 61.16 12.02 -37.95
C PHE A 624 62.49 12.60 -38.43
N GLN A 625 63.58 12.36 -37.69
CA GLN A 625 64.92 12.76 -38.07
C GLN A 625 65.36 12.13 -39.41
N ALA A 626 65.15 10.82 -39.61
CA ALA A 626 65.47 10.15 -40.86
C ALA A 626 64.58 10.60 -42.03
N SER A 627 63.34 11.02 -41.76
CA SER A 627 62.39 11.49 -42.78
C SER A 627 62.65 12.93 -43.24
N GLY A 628 63.37 13.73 -42.44
CA GLY A 628 63.50 15.17 -42.62
C GLY A 628 62.25 15.99 -42.26
N LEU A 629 61.17 15.34 -41.80
CA LEU A 629 59.94 16.02 -41.40
C LEU A 629 60.08 16.60 -39.98
N PRO A 630 59.74 17.87 -39.74
CA PRO A 630 59.92 18.49 -38.42
C PRO A 630 58.90 17.99 -37.40
N LEU A 631 59.37 17.68 -36.20
CA LEU A 631 58.56 17.29 -35.05
C LEU A 631 58.76 18.28 -33.89
N ILE A 632 57.73 19.05 -33.58
CA ILE A 632 57.68 19.94 -32.41
C ILE A 632 56.97 19.21 -31.26
N ARG A 633 57.61 19.12 -30.10
CA ARG A 633 57.05 18.49 -28.91
C ARG A 633 56.59 19.55 -27.92
N ILE A 634 55.33 19.46 -27.49
CA ILE A 634 54.73 20.42 -26.56
C ILE A 634 54.45 19.71 -25.25
N ARG A 635 55.04 20.22 -24.16
CA ARG A 635 54.77 19.75 -22.81
C ARG A 635 53.68 20.63 -22.20
N TYR A 636 52.50 20.07 -21.97
CA TYR A 636 51.46 20.82 -21.27
C TYR A 636 50.76 19.98 -20.20
N SER A 637 50.37 20.62 -19.09
CA SER A 637 49.58 20.02 -18.04
C SER A 637 48.10 20.35 -18.21
N SER A 638 47.21 19.51 -17.69
CA SER A 638 45.75 19.75 -17.74
C SER A 638 45.29 20.99 -16.95
N ALA A 639 46.19 21.64 -16.22
CA ALA A 639 45.95 22.88 -15.47
C ALA A 639 46.35 24.15 -16.25
N MET A 640 46.95 24.01 -17.44
CA MET A 640 47.38 25.13 -18.26
C MET A 640 46.18 25.79 -18.96
N ASP A 641 46.07 27.12 -18.87
CA ASP A 641 45.03 27.87 -19.58
C ASP A 641 45.33 28.03 -21.08
N TYR A 642 44.32 28.48 -21.83
CA TYR A 642 44.37 28.56 -23.30
C TYR A 642 45.48 29.51 -23.81
N GLU A 643 45.67 30.66 -23.17
CA GLU A 643 46.67 31.66 -23.60
C GLU A 643 48.09 31.18 -23.32
N ARG A 644 48.33 30.54 -22.16
CA ARG A 644 49.65 29.99 -21.86
C ARG A 644 50.02 28.85 -22.80
N LEU A 645 49.07 27.97 -23.14
CA LEU A 645 49.29 26.92 -24.13
C LEU A 645 49.69 27.54 -25.48
N LYS A 646 48.97 28.58 -25.92
CA LYS A 646 49.25 29.31 -27.16
C LYS A 646 50.64 29.93 -27.21
N GLU A 647 51.10 30.57 -26.14
CA GLU A 647 52.45 31.13 -26.07
C GLU A 647 53.53 30.03 -26.12
N GLU A 648 53.30 28.88 -25.51
CA GLU A 648 54.24 27.75 -25.57
C GLU A 648 54.38 27.17 -26.98
N ILE A 649 53.26 27.01 -27.71
CA ILE A 649 53.29 26.59 -29.13
C ILE A 649 54.04 27.62 -29.97
N LYS A 650 53.75 28.91 -29.76
CA LYS A 650 54.41 29.99 -30.49
C LYS A 650 55.92 29.95 -30.28
N GLN A 651 56.37 29.84 -29.03
CA GLN A 651 57.78 29.85 -28.69
C GLN A 651 58.50 28.62 -29.27
N ALA A 652 57.94 27.42 -29.12
CA ALA A 652 58.54 26.20 -29.66
C ALA A 652 58.62 26.22 -31.20
N THR A 653 57.60 26.77 -31.86
CA THR A 653 57.61 26.93 -33.32
C THR A 653 58.58 28.03 -33.76
N LYS A 654 58.68 29.13 -33.00
CA LYS A 654 59.63 30.22 -33.25
C LYS A 654 61.08 29.74 -33.21
N GLU A 655 61.43 28.94 -32.20
CA GLU A 655 62.76 28.34 -32.06
C GLU A 655 63.11 27.50 -33.28
N TYR A 656 62.18 26.65 -33.75
CA TYR A 656 62.37 25.86 -34.95
C TYR A 656 62.53 26.72 -36.21
N ILE A 657 61.72 27.77 -36.39
CA ILE A 657 61.82 28.69 -37.53
C ILE A 657 63.20 29.37 -37.56
N LEU A 658 63.71 29.82 -36.41
CA LEU A 658 65.03 30.45 -36.29
C LEU A 658 66.16 29.47 -36.60
N GLU A 659 66.04 28.21 -36.14
CA GLU A 659 67.01 27.16 -36.42
C GLU A 659 67.18 26.92 -37.93
N ILE A 660 66.07 26.83 -38.68
CA ILE A 660 66.13 26.55 -40.12
C ILE A 660 66.39 27.80 -40.98
N SER A 661 66.22 29.01 -40.44
CA SER A 661 66.45 30.28 -41.16
C SER A 661 67.92 30.47 -41.58
N GLY A 662 68.86 29.80 -40.91
CA GLY A 662 70.28 29.79 -41.29
C GLY A 662 70.68 28.71 -42.32
N SER A 663 69.75 27.84 -42.74
CA SER A 663 70.04 26.71 -43.62
C SER A 663 69.92 27.06 -45.11
N ALA A 664 70.88 26.61 -45.92
CA ALA A 664 70.83 26.75 -47.38
C ALA A 664 69.98 25.66 -48.08
N ASP A 665 69.43 24.72 -47.30
CA ASP A 665 68.67 23.58 -47.81
C ASP A 665 67.38 23.99 -48.53
N ALA A 666 66.98 23.23 -49.55
CA ALA A 666 65.80 23.52 -50.35
C ALA A 666 64.50 23.29 -49.57
N GLU A 667 64.49 22.30 -48.67
CA GLU A 667 63.32 21.95 -47.88
C GLU A 667 63.07 22.99 -46.77
N ALA A 668 64.15 23.45 -46.10
CA ALA A 668 64.07 24.56 -45.15
C ALA A 668 63.44 25.82 -45.77
N ARG A 669 63.85 26.18 -47.01
CA ARG A 669 63.25 27.31 -47.74
C ARG A 669 61.78 27.11 -48.07
N ARG A 670 61.36 25.89 -48.42
CA ARG A 670 59.96 25.54 -48.69
C ARG A 670 59.09 25.71 -47.44
N ILE A 671 59.55 25.20 -46.31
CA ILE A 671 58.85 25.29 -45.03
C ILE A 671 58.73 26.76 -44.60
N LEU A 672 59.82 27.53 -44.65
CA LEU A 672 59.83 28.95 -44.31
C LEU A 672 58.88 29.78 -45.20
N ALA A 673 58.82 29.49 -46.51
CA ALA A 673 57.89 30.16 -47.42
C ALA A 673 56.41 29.87 -47.12
N SER A 674 56.12 28.78 -46.42
CA SER A 674 54.75 28.37 -46.08
C SER A 674 54.29 28.96 -44.73
N ILE A 675 55.20 29.45 -43.88
CA ILE A 675 54.88 29.93 -42.53
C ILE A 675 54.94 31.46 -42.48
N ASP A 676 53.91 32.11 -41.90
CA ASP A 676 53.92 33.56 -41.63
C ASP A 676 54.73 33.86 -40.35
N PRO A 677 55.96 34.43 -40.44
CA PRO A 677 56.82 34.63 -39.27
C PRO A 677 56.24 35.61 -38.24
N LYS A 678 55.33 36.51 -38.67
CA LYS A 678 54.69 37.50 -37.79
C LYS A 678 53.82 36.85 -36.72
N ARG A 679 53.19 35.70 -37.04
CA ARG A 679 52.34 34.95 -36.10
C ARG A 679 53.12 34.32 -34.95
N PHE A 680 54.43 34.16 -35.14
CA PHE A 680 55.36 33.61 -34.16
C PHE A 680 56.28 34.70 -33.57
N GLY A 681 55.97 35.98 -33.77
CA GLY A 681 56.73 37.09 -33.20
C GLY A 681 58.15 37.23 -33.79
N ILE A 682 58.29 36.95 -35.09
CA ILE A 682 59.51 37.17 -35.88
C ILE A 682 59.19 38.30 -36.88
N LEU A 683 59.78 39.48 -36.68
CA LEU A 683 59.56 40.67 -37.51
C LEU A 683 60.82 40.93 -38.36
N THR A 684 60.62 41.16 -39.66
CA THR A 684 61.71 41.18 -40.67
C THR A 684 62.15 42.55 -41.17
N ASP A 685 61.54 43.67 -40.77
CA ASP A 685 61.95 45.01 -41.24
C ASP A 685 62.13 46.01 -40.09
N LEU A 686 63.30 46.67 -40.06
CA LEU A 686 63.64 47.76 -39.13
C LEU A 686 62.97 49.07 -39.58
N PRO A 687 62.37 49.86 -38.67
CA PRO A 687 61.79 51.15 -39.04
C PRO A 687 62.88 52.13 -39.47
N SER A 688 62.62 52.89 -40.53
CA SER A 688 63.54 53.92 -41.00
C SER A 688 63.63 55.08 -40.00
N ASN A 689 64.74 55.82 -40.00
CA ASN A 689 64.93 56.96 -39.10
C ASN A 689 63.85 58.05 -39.30
N ASP A 690 63.31 58.19 -40.51
CA ASP A 690 62.26 59.17 -40.80
C ASP A 690 60.89 58.74 -40.24
N GLU A 691 60.54 57.46 -40.34
CA GLU A 691 59.32 56.89 -39.73
C GLU A 691 59.36 57.00 -38.21
N LEU A 692 60.53 56.73 -37.61
CA LEU A 692 60.73 56.88 -36.17
C LEU A 692 60.60 58.34 -35.73
N LYS A 693 61.08 59.29 -36.53
CA LYS A 693 60.94 60.73 -36.25
C LYS A 693 59.48 61.18 -36.30
N GLU A 694 58.74 60.75 -37.32
CA GLU A 694 57.32 61.11 -37.46
C GLU A 694 56.48 60.52 -36.32
N ALA A 695 56.74 59.26 -35.95
CA ALA A 695 56.08 58.61 -34.83
C ALA A 695 56.43 59.31 -33.49
N TRP A 696 57.69 59.69 -33.31
CA TRP A 696 58.15 60.43 -32.13
C TRP A 696 57.43 61.78 -32.01
N GLU A 697 57.40 62.58 -33.07
CA GLU A 697 56.76 63.90 -33.07
C GLU A 697 55.26 63.82 -32.75
N LYS A 698 54.55 62.81 -33.29
CA LYS A 698 53.15 62.55 -32.96
C LYS A 698 52.94 62.19 -31.49
N LEU A 699 53.87 61.46 -30.88
CA LEU A 699 53.75 60.98 -29.50
C LEU A 699 54.06 62.04 -28.45
N VAL A 700 55.11 62.84 -28.66
CA VAL A 700 55.57 63.83 -27.66
C VAL A 700 55.17 65.27 -27.98
N GLY A 701 54.65 65.52 -29.18
CA GLY A 701 54.27 66.83 -29.67
C GLY A 701 55.47 67.70 -30.08
N ASN A 702 55.20 68.72 -30.90
CA ASN A 702 56.21 69.51 -31.61
C ASN A 702 57.24 70.19 -30.69
N VAL A 703 56.87 70.53 -29.45
CA VAL A 703 57.76 71.23 -28.51
C VAL A 703 58.89 70.32 -28.04
N ILE A 704 58.58 69.08 -27.64
CA ILE A 704 59.58 68.11 -27.17
C ILE A 704 60.37 67.55 -28.36
N ALA A 705 59.70 67.32 -29.49
CA ALA A 705 60.35 66.88 -30.72
C ALA A 705 61.42 67.88 -31.20
N ALA A 706 61.15 69.19 -31.12
CA ALA A 706 62.10 70.24 -31.51
C ALA A 706 63.35 70.31 -30.60
N HIS A 707 63.28 69.83 -29.36
CA HIS A 707 64.40 69.79 -28.41
C HIS A 707 64.98 68.37 -28.24
N THR A 708 64.61 67.45 -29.14
CA THR A 708 65.22 66.12 -29.24
C THR A 708 66.48 66.22 -30.10
N THR A 709 67.65 66.01 -29.50
CA THR A 709 68.95 66.15 -30.15
C THR A 709 69.32 64.96 -31.04
N SER A 710 68.94 63.74 -30.67
CA SER A 710 69.11 62.56 -31.53
C SER A 710 68.03 61.50 -31.29
N LEU A 711 67.73 60.74 -32.35
CA LEU A 711 66.83 59.60 -32.32
C LEU A 711 67.45 58.50 -33.17
N GLU A 712 68.15 57.57 -32.52
CA GLU A 712 69.03 56.61 -33.17
C GLU A 712 68.61 55.18 -32.84
N LEU A 713 68.38 54.38 -33.88
CA LEU A 713 68.11 52.95 -33.73
C LEU A 713 69.42 52.16 -33.82
N ASP A 714 69.81 51.53 -32.71
CA ASP A 714 70.84 50.49 -32.70
C ASP A 714 70.29 49.28 -33.46
N GLN A 715 70.68 49.13 -34.72
CA GLN A 715 70.13 48.11 -35.62
C GLN A 715 70.48 46.68 -35.20
N GLU A 716 71.60 46.48 -34.51
CA GLU A 716 72.06 45.17 -34.07
C GLU A 716 71.29 44.70 -32.82
N HIS A 717 71.00 45.62 -31.90
CA HIS A 717 70.31 45.29 -30.64
C HIS A 717 68.83 45.69 -30.63
N CYS A 718 68.33 46.31 -31.71
CA CYS A 718 67.00 46.89 -31.83
C CYS A 718 66.64 47.83 -30.67
N VAL A 719 67.59 48.66 -30.23
CA VAL A 719 67.39 49.62 -29.13
C VAL A 719 67.26 51.03 -29.69
N LEU A 720 66.13 51.68 -29.46
CA LEU A 720 65.94 53.08 -29.82
C LEU A 720 66.50 53.99 -28.73
N ARG A 721 67.53 54.76 -29.06
CA ARG A 721 68.14 55.76 -28.17
C ARG A 721 67.61 57.14 -28.53
N VAL A 722 66.96 57.77 -27.58
CA VAL A 722 66.35 59.09 -27.75
C VAL A 722 67.07 60.06 -26.82
N THR A 723 67.76 61.04 -27.39
CA THR A 723 68.46 62.08 -26.63
C THR A 723 67.67 63.38 -26.68
N VAL A 724 67.36 63.95 -25.52
CA VAL A 724 66.56 65.18 -25.38
C VAL A 724 67.27 66.13 -24.42
N GLU A 725 67.07 67.44 -24.59
CA GLU A 725 67.62 68.43 -23.64
C GLU A 725 67.19 68.17 -22.18
N GLU A 726 68.12 68.34 -21.24
CA GLU A 726 67.91 68.01 -19.82
C GLU A 726 66.78 68.81 -19.16
N SER A 727 66.45 70.00 -19.71
CA SER A 727 65.30 70.81 -19.27
C SER A 727 63.95 70.10 -19.37
N PHE A 728 63.81 69.09 -20.23
CA PHE A 728 62.58 68.30 -20.44
C PHE A 728 62.57 66.96 -19.68
N ARG A 729 63.63 66.63 -18.94
CA ARG A 729 63.80 65.35 -18.24
C ARG A 729 62.60 64.96 -17.39
N THR A 730 62.16 65.86 -16.51
CA THR A 730 61.08 65.58 -15.57
C THR A 730 59.75 65.28 -16.27
N VAL A 731 59.47 65.93 -17.40
CA VAL A 731 58.22 65.74 -18.16
C VAL A 731 58.24 64.40 -18.90
N LEU A 732 59.36 64.06 -19.53
CA LEU A 732 59.51 62.80 -20.26
C LEU A 732 59.60 61.59 -19.33
N GLU A 733 60.24 61.69 -18.16
CA GLU A 733 60.27 60.62 -17.16
C GLU A 733 58.87 60.28 -16.64
N LEU A 734 58.00 61.29 -16.43
CA LEU A 734 56.61 61.08 -16.00
C LEU A 734 55.74 60.38 -17.06
N GLY A 735 56.04 60.59 -18.34
CA GLY A 735 55.32 59.98 -19.48
C GLY A 735 56.00 58.75 -20.09
N ALA A 736 57.17 58.36 -19.58
CA ALA A 736 58.08 57.42 -20.25
C ALA A 736 57.41 56.07 -20.54
N ASP A 737 56.72 55.47 -19.58
CA ASP A 737 56.15 54.13 -19.75
C ASP A 737 55.03 54.11 -20.80
N SER A 738 54.22 55.18 -20.88
CA SER A 738 53.17 55.30 -21.90
C SER A 738 53.77 55.49 -23.30
N ILE A 739 54.80 56.33 -23.41
CA ILE A 739 55.49 56.57 -24.69
C ILE A 739 56.17 55.28 -25.17
N LYS A 740 56.88 54.57 -24.28
CA LYS A 740 57.50 53.28 -24.59
C LYS A 740 56.48 52.24 -25.03
N SER A 741 55.37 52.11 -24.29
CA SER A 741 54.30 51.16 -24.63
C SER A 741 53.71 51.43 -26.01
N ASN A 742 53.45 52.69 -26.36
CA ASN A 742 52.97 53.07 -27.70
C ASN A 742 54.01 52.79 -28.80
N LEU A 743 55.30 53.06 -28.54
CA LEU A 743 56.37 52.73 -29.48
C LEU A 743 56.53 51.22 -29.68
N TYR A 744 56.38 50.41 -28.63
CA TYR A 744 56.38 48.94 -28.76
C TYR A 744 55.14 48.41 -29.48
N GLN A 745 53.99 49.08 -29.37
CA GLN A 745 52.81 48.71 -30.14
C GLN A 745 52.95 49.07 -31.63
N LEU A 746 53.52 50.24 -31.93
CA LEU A 746 53.76 50.68 -33.30
C LEU A 746 54.90 49.91 -33.97
N TYR A 747 55.96 49.62 -33.20
CA TYR A 747 57.16 48.92 -33.67
C TYR A 747 57.57 47.82 -32.67
N PRO A 748 56.93 46.63 -32.74
CA PRO A 748 57.19 45.55 -31.78
C PRO A 748 58.57 44.90 -31.91
N ILE A 749 59.37 45.32 -32.91
CA ILE A 749 60.75 44.89 -33.11
C ILE A 749 61.74 45.55 -32.13
N LEU A 750 61.35 46.67 -31.47
CA LEU A 750 62.21 47.37 -30.52
C LEU A 750 62.37 46.55 -29.22
N ASN A 751 63.61 46.21 -28.86
CA ASN A 751 63.94 45.53 -27.61
C ASN A 751 63.98 46.48 -26.41
N ALA A 752 64.41 47.72 -26.62
CA ALA A 752 64.42 48.76 -25.58
C ALA A 752 64.25 50.16 -26.20
N VAL A 753 63.64 51.07 -25.44
CA VAL A 753 63.68 52.51 -25.72
C VAL A 753 64.35 53.19 -24.53
N GLN A 754 65.45 53.88 -24.80
CA GLN A 754 66.33 54.47 -23.79
C GLN A 754 66.39 55.99 -23.97
N PHE A 755 66.22 56.71 -22.87
CA PHE A 755 66.27 58.16 -22.84
C PHE A 755 67.63 58.65 -22.31
N TYR A 756 68.24 59.57 -23.04
CA TYR A 756 69.47 60.25 -22.67
C TYR A 756 69.22 61.76 -22.60
N TRP A 757 69.95 62.45 -21.72
CA TRP A 757 69.75 63.88 -21.46
C TRP A 757 70.97 64.67 -21.90
N ALA A 758 70.78 65.64 -22.79
CA ALA A 758 71.83 66.55 -23.25
C ALA A 758 71.81 67.84 -22.44
N ASN A 759 72.94 68.22 -21.84
CA ASN A 759 73.08 69.49 -21.14
C ASN A 759 73.39 70.62 -22.13
N THR A 760 72.44 71.51 -22.37
CA THR A 760 72.67 72.76 -23.12
C THR A 760 73.26 73.83 -22.17
N ASN A 761 74.48 73.56 -21.68
CA ASN A 761 75.42 74.58 -21.20
C ASN A 761 76.85 73.98 -21.20
N LYS A 762 77.52 74.18 -22.35
CA LYS A 762 78.85 73.72 -22.82
C LYS A 762 78.91 72.37 -23.52
#